data_AF-A0A067FUA7-F1
#
_entry.id   AF-A0A067FUA7-F1
#
_cell.length_a   1.000
_cell.length_b   1.000
_cell.length_c   1.000
_cell.angle_alpha   90.00
_cell.angle_beta   90.00
_cell.angle_gamma   90.00
#
_symmetry.space_group_name_H-M   'P 1'
#
loop_
_entity.id
_entity.type
_entity.pdbx_description
1 polymer ?
#
loop_
_entity_poly.entity_id
_entity_poly.type
_entity_poly.pdbx_seq_one_letter_code
_entity_poly.pdbx_strand_id
1 'polypeptide(L)'
;MLSRSCINLVDLASADMMYFPQTPRALPRAMTVQGVIPEADGNESNDENSDSPSYRHHKKKIIVANFLPLHAQKNLESGNWCFSFDDDSLLLQMKDGFSSDTDVFYVGSLKVDVDTSEQEEVAQKLLDEFNCVPTFLSSDLQKKFYHGFCKQYLWPLFHYMLPICPDYGFRFDRLLWRAYVSANKVFADKIMEVINPEEDYVWIHDYHLMVLPTFLRRRFHRVKLGFFLHSPFPSSEIYRTLPVRNEILKALLNADLIGFHTFDYARHFLSCCSRMLGLDYESKRGYIGLEYFGRTIYVKILHVGIHMGRLESALNHPSSSIKVKEIREQFKGKKVIVGVDDMDIFKGISLKLLAMEQLLKVHPELQGKLVLVQIVNPARSTGKDVQDAKLETYTITKRINETYGVPGYEPVILIDRPVPLHEKTAYYALAECCIVNAVRDGMNLMPYKYTICRQGTPKMDEAMELASVCPRTSMLVISEFIGCSPSLSGAIRVNPWDIDAVADALHDAITMSDVEKQLRHEKHYRYICSHDVAYWAHSFMQDLERACRDHYSKRCWGIGFGLSLSVDRIVDAYKRTSRRAIFLDYDGTVVPHHALIKKPSRDVIYVLRELCGDSNNTTFIVSGRGKVSLGEWLAPCENLGIAAEHGYYLRWTKKSEWETSTVAADFEWKRITEPVMKLYTEATDGSYIEKKETALVWHYQDAAPGFGSCQAKELLDHLESVLANEPVVVKRGYNIVEVKPQGVTKGLVAEKVLSTMISDGKLPDFVLCVGDDRSDEDMFESISQATYGSSLPIAPEIFACTVGQKPSKARYYLDDEEDVLALLKGLAAASK
;
A
#
# COMPACT_ATOMS: atom_id res chain seq x y z
N MET A 1 14.83 18.75 5.07
CA MET A 1 15.38 17.39 4.77
C MET A 1 14.47 16.66 3.79
N LEU A 2 14.32 17.17 2.57
CA LEU A 2 13.56 16.53 1.49
C LEU A 2 14.45 15.56 0.69
N SER A 3 13.80 14.55 0.09
CA SER A 3 14.27 13.67 -1.00
C SER A 3 15.49 12.74 -0.85
N ARG A 4 16.35 12.83 0.18
CA ARG A 4 17.47 11.86 0.29
C ARG A 4 17.05 10.38 0.47
N SER A 5 15.83 10.07 0.93
CA SER A 5 15.46 8.68 1.29
C SER A 5 15.10 7.75 0.12
N CYS A 6 14.47 8.26 -0.95
CA CYS A 6 14.18 7.43 -2.13
C CYS A 6 15.44 7.21 -2.98
N ILE A 7 16.33 8.21 -2.99
CA ILE A 7 17.70 8.11 -3.51
C ILE A 7 18.49 7.08 -2.69
N ASN A 8 18.40 7.09 -1.35
CA ASN A 8 19.08 6.14 -0.47
C ASN A 8 18.75 4.67 -0.76
N LEU A 9 17.51 4.29 -1.08
CA LEU A 9 17.18 2.87 -1.35
C LEU A 9 17.93 2.34 -2.59
N VAL A 10 18.09 3.18 -3.61
CA VAL A 10 18.80 2.80 -4.83
C VAL A 10 20.31 2.92 -4.65
N ASP A 11 20.80 3.93 -3.93
CA ASP A 11 22.22 4.05 -3.58
C ASP A 11 22.69 2.88 -2.70
N LEU A 12 21.85 2.43 -1.76
CA LEU A 12 22.09 1.22 -0.95
C LEU A 12 22.20 -0.05 -1.81
N ALA A 13 21.49 -0.12 -2.92
CA ALA A 13 21.57 -1.22 -3.89
C ALA A 13 22.72 -1.05 -4.90
N SER A 14 23.35 0.13 -4.97
CA SER A 14 24.39 0.46 -5.95
C SER A 14 25.80 0.41 -5.35
N ALA A 15 25.93 0.58 -4.03
CA ALA A 15 27.22 0.69 -3.34
C ALA A 15 28.10 -0.57 -3.33
N ASP A 16 27.57 -1.75 -3.69
CA ASP A 16 28.32 -3.02 -3.78
C ASP A 16 28.52 -3.52 -5.23
N MET A 17 28.37 -2.66 -6.25
CA MET A 17 28.64 -3.01 -7.66
C MET A 17 30.13 -2.84 -8.04
N MET A 18 31.03 -3.52 -7.32
CA MET A 18 32.30 -3.95 -7.90
C MET A 18 32.34 -5.47 -7.83
N TYR A 19 32.41 -6.12 -8.99
CA TYR A 19 32.46 -7.58 -9.23
C TYR A 19 31.13 -8.34 -9.33
N PHE A 20 30.36 -8.10 -10.39
CA PHE A 20 29.57 -9.16 -11.07
C PHE A 20 29.64 -8.98 -12.60
N PRO A 21 29.75 -10.07 -13.39
CA PRO A 21 29.76 -9.97 -14.85
C PRO A 21 28.40 -9.51 -15.37
N GLN A 22 28.41 -8.74 -16.45
CA GLN A 22 27.20 -8.40 -17.22
C GLN A 22 26.42 -9.68 -17.54
N THR A 23 25.14 -9.71 -17.20
CA THR A 23 24.20 -10.75 -17.64
C THR A 23 24.29 -10.93 -19.16
N PRO A 24 24.40 -12.16 -19.69
CA PRO A 24 24.29 -12.38 -21.12
C PRO A 24 22.87 -12.01 -21.59
N ARG A 25 22.84 -11.29 -22.72
CA ARG A 25 21.73 -10.91 -23.62
C ARG A 25 20.27 -11.17 -23.19
N ALA A 26 19.48 -10.11 -23.30
CA ALA A 26 18.04 -10.07 -23.14
C ALA A 26 17.29 -11.07 -24.05
N LEU A 27 16.24 -11.68 -23.50
CA LEU A 27 15.15 -12.31 -24.25
C LEU A 27 14.62 -11.34 -25.32
N PRO A 28 14.16 -11.84 -26.49
CA PRO A 28 13.78 -10.98 -27.60
C PRO A 28 12.69 -9.99 -27.19
N ARG A 29 13.05 -8.69 -27.20
CA ARG A 29 12.11 -7.58 -26.99
C ARG A 29 11.05 -7.61 -28.09
N ALA A 30 9.79 -7.77 -27.72
CA ALA A 30 8.70 -7.24 -28.54
C ALA A 30 8.91 -5.72 -28.64
N MET A 31 9.08 -5.23 -29.88
CA MET A 31 9.42 -3.84 -30.16
C MET A 31 8.47 -2.84 -29.50
N THR A 32 8.99 -1.98 -28.64
CA THR A 32 8.34 -0.71 -28.26
C THR A 32 9.03 0.42 -29.02
N VAL A 33 8.36 0.93 -30.04
CA VAL A 33 8.75 2.16 -30.72
C VAL A 33 8.45 3.34 -29.79
N GLN A 34 9.40 4.28 -29.65
CA GLN A 34 9.14 5.58 -29.02
C GLN A 34 8.09 6.32 -29.86
N GLY A 35 6.84 6.35 -29.38
CA GLY A 35 5.77 7.13 -29.98
C GLY A 35 5.90 8.61 -29.62
N VAL A 36 6.28 9.42 -30.61
CA VAL A 36 5.96 10.85 -30.64
C VAL A 36 4.43 10.98 -30.72
N ILE A 37 3.85 11.82 -29.86
CA ILE A 37 2.42 12.12 -29.78
C ILE A 37 1.95 12.74 -31.11
N PRO A 38 0.93 12.20 -31.82
CA PRO A 38 0.17 12.99 -32.77
C PRO A 38 -0.88 13.81 -32.01
N GLU A 39 -0.98 15.09 -32.37
CA GLU A 39 -2.03 15.99 -31.89
C GLU A 39 -3.41 15.43 -32.26
N ALA A 40 -4.31 15.36 -31.28
CA ALA A 40 -5.69 14.94 -31.49
C ALA A 40 -6.50 16.13 -32.00
N ASP A 41 -6.59 16.27 -33.32
CA ASP A 41 -7.65 17.06 -33.95
C ASP A 41 -8.92 16.22 -34.05
N GLY A 42 -10.01 16.78 -33.52
CA GLY A 42 -11.33 16.19 -33.62
C GLY A 42 -11.87 16.26 -35.05
N ASN A 43 -12.23 15.11 -35.60
CA ASN A 43 -13.36 15.00 -36.51
C ASN A 43 -13.81 13.53 -36.58
N GLU A 44 -15.06 13.29 -36.17
CA GLU A 44 -15.77 12.06 -36.45
C GLU A 44 -16.05 11.97 -37.95
N SER A 45 -15.47 10.98 -38.62
CA SER A 45 -15.97 10.51 -39.91
C SER A 45 -15.84 9.00 -39.99
N ASN A 46 -17.00 8.35 -40.13
CA ASN A 46 -17.17 6.93 -40.44
C ASN A 46 -16.38 6.58 -41.71
N ASP A 47 -15.59 5.51 -41.64
CA ASP A 47 -15.33 4.67 -42.81
C ASP A 47 -15.08 3.21 -42.38
N GLU A 48 -15.95 2.34 -42.89
CA GLU A 48 -15.86 0.89 -42.83
C GLU A 48 -14.82 0.36 -43.84
N ASN A 49 -14.26 -0.81 -43.52
CA ASN A 49 -13.37 -1.67 -44.32
C ASN A 49 -11.86 -1.44 -44.23
N SER A 50 -11.23 -2.15 -43.30
CA SER A 50 -9.99 -2.87 -43.61
C SER A 50 -9.89 -4.18 -42.81
N ASP A 51 -10.01 -5.30 -43.51
CA ASP A 51 -9.74 -6.64 -43.00
C ASP A 51 -8.24 -6.77 -42.70
N SER A 52 -7.91 -6.65 -41.41
CA SER A 52 -6.64 -7.10 -40.84
C SER A 52 -6.97 -8.18 -39.80
N PRO A 53 -6.17 -9.26 -39.66
CA PRO A 53 -6.48 -10.31 -38.72
C PRO A 53 -6.45 -9.70 -37.32
N SER A 54 -7.61 -9.65 -36.67
CA SER A 54 -7.76 -9.11 -35.33
C SER A 54 -6.86 -9.90 -34.38
N TYR A 55 -5.67 -9.37 -34.06
CA TYR A 55 -4.94 -9.79 -32.88
C TYR A 55 -5.89 -9.53 -31.70
N ARG A 56 -6.48 -10.59 -31.14
CA ARG A 56 -7.22 -10.47 -29.89
C ARG A 56 -6.23 -9.98 -28.85
N HIS A 57 -6.31 -8.70 -28.49
CA HIS A 57 -5.51 -8.11 -27.42
C HIS A 57 -5.92 -8.78 -26.10
N HIS A 58 -5.20 -9.82 -25.70
CA HIS A 58 -5.37 -10.46 -24.40
C HIS A 58 -4.86 -9.52 -23.32
N LYS A 59 -5.69 -9.23 -22.31
CA LYS A 59 -5.29 -8.38 -21.19
C LYS A 59 -4.29 -9.14 -20.34
N LYS A 60 -3.12 -8.57 -20.07
CA LYS A 60 -2.09 -9.22 -19.27
C LYS A 60 -2.11 -8.76 -17.82
N LYS A 61 -2.05 -9.71 -16.88
CA LYS A 61 -1.91 -9.47 -15.45
C LYS A 61 -0.66 -10.18 -14.93
N ILE A 62 0.17 -9.46 -14.20
CA ILE A 62 1.43 -9.95 -13.64
C ILE A 62 1.27 -10.09 -12.14
N ILE A 63 1.34 -11.31 -11.65
CA ILE A 63 1.26 -11.66 -10.24
C ILE A 63 2.68 -11.87 -9.71
N VAL A 64 3.03 -11.14 -8.66
CA VAL A 64 4.39 -11.15 -8.10
C VAL A 64 4.35 -11.60 -6.66
N ALA A 65 5.08 -12.67 -6.34
CA ALA A 65 5.19 -13.19 -4.99
C ALA A 65 6.59 -13.78 -4.76
N ASN A 66 6.94 -14.02 -3.50
CA ASN A 66 8.25 -14.58 -3.15
C ASN A 66 8.55 -15.92 -3.85
N PHE A 67 7.54 -16.77 -3.99
CA PHE A 67 7.67 -18.07 -4.66
C PHE A 67 6.66 -18.22 -5.80
N LEU A 68 7.09 -18.85 -6.89
CA LEU A 68 6.21 -19.27 -7.97
C LEU A 68 5.22 -20.34 -7.50
N PRO A 69 4.01 -20.42 -8.09
CA PRO A 69 3.02 -21.44 -7.80
C PRO A 69 3.36 -22.79 -8.47
N LEU A 70 4.59 -23.25 -8.30
CA LEU A 70 5.14 -24.44 -8.96
C LEU A 70 5.81 -25.39 -7.96
N HIS A 71 5.73 -26.67 -8.28
CA HIS A 71 6.67 -27.68 -7.83
C HIS A 71 7.78 -27.82 -8.86
N ALA A 72 9.03 -27.87 -8.40
CA ALA A 72 10.20 -28.04 -9.24
C ALA A 72 11.06 -29.15 -8.66
N GLN A 73 11.45 -30.10 -9.51
CA GLN A 73 12.33 -31.21 -9.13
C GLN A 73 13.31 -31.51 -10.26
N LYS A 74 14.58 -31.70 -9.92
CA LYS A 74 15.59 -32.20 -10.85
C LYS A 74 15.60 -33.72 -10.81
N ASN A 75 15.43 -34.36 -11.97
CA ASN A 75 15.54 -35.80 -12.07
C ASN A 75 17.02 -36.19 -11.96
N LEU A 76 17.38 -36.99 -10.95
CA LEU A 76 18.76 -37.37 -10.67
C LEU A 76 19.35 -38.34 -11.73
N GLU A 77 18.51 -39.07 -12.46
CA GLU A 77 18.94 -40.04 -13.47
C GLU A 77 19.13 -39.39 -14.85
N SER A 78 18.20 -38.51 -15.25
CA SER A 78 18.26 -37.85 -16.56
C SER A 78 18.92 -36.47 -16.53
N GLY A 79 19.10 -35.87 -15.36
CA GLY A 79 19.58 -34.49 -15.20
C GLY A 79 18.54 -33.41 -15.53
N ASN A 80 17.38 -33.79 -16.09
CA ASN A 80 16.38 -32.84 -16.59
C ASN A 80 15.48 -32.30 -15.48
N TRP A 81 15.02 -31.07 -15.66
CA TRP A 81 14.05 -30.41 -14.78
C TRP A 81 12.60 -30.77 -15.10
N CYS A 82 11.86 -31.17 -14.07
CA CYS A 82 10.42 -31.42 -14.10
C CYS A 82 9.69 -30.32 -13.30
N PHE A 83 8.65 -29.75 -13.91
CA PHE A 83 7.83 -28.70 -13.33
C PHE A 83 6.36 -29.09 -13.38
N SER A 84 5.61 -28.75 -12.33
CA SER A 84 4.15 -28.86 -12.31
C SER A 84 3.56 -27.72 -11.49
N PHE A 85 2.32 -27.34 -11.80
CA PHE A 85 1.60 -26.37 -10.99
C PHE A 85 1.35 -26.89 -9.56
N ASP A 86 1.52 -26.01 -8.58
CA ASP A 86 1.07 -26.23 -7.20
C ASP A 86 -0.42 -25.88 -7.14
N ASP A 87 -1.28 -26.86 -7.39
CA ASP A 87 -2.74 -26.71 -7.37
C ASP A 87 -3.29 -26.16 -6.04
N ASP A 88 -2.54 -26.31 -4.95
CA ASP A 88 -2.93 -25.85 -3.62
C ASP A 88 -2.45 -24.41 -3.34
N SER A 89 -1.70 -23.81 -4.28
CA SER A 89 -1.25 -22.43 -4.22
C SER A 89 -2.40 -21.45 -4.42
N LEU A 90 -2.57 -20.54 -3.45
CA LEU A 90 -3.51 -19.43 -3.54
C LEU A 90 -3.31 -18.58 -4.81
N LEU A 91 -2.04 -18.37 -5.21
CA LEU A 91 -1.69 -17.53 -6.35
C LEU A 91 -2.15 -18.15 -7.67
N LEU A 92 -2.20 -19.49 -7.75
CA LEU A 92 -2.74 -20.17 -8.92
C LEU A 92 -4.27 -20.12 -8.92
N GLN A 93 -4.87 -20.45 -7.77
CA GLN A 93 -6.33 -20.54 -7.60
C GLN A 93 -7.05 -19.22 -7.87
N MET A 94 -6.41 -18.08 -7.60
CA MET A 94 -7.00 -16.77 -7.84
C MET A 94 -7.16 -16.43 -9.33
N LYS A 95 -6.52 -17.18 -10.24
CA LYS A 95 -6.69 -17.05 -11.69
C LYS A 95 -8.16 -17.16 -12.10
N ASP A 96 -8.94 -17.96 -11.38
CA ASP A 96 -10.37 -18.19 -11.64
C ASP A 96 -11.23 -16.93 -11.41
N GLY A 97 -10.71 -15.92 -10.71
CA GLY A 97 -11.37 -14.62 -10.58
C GLY A 97 -11.17 -13.69 -11.78
N PHE A 98 -10.41 -14.11 -12.78
CA PHE A 98 -10.17 -13.33 -14.00
C PHE A 98 -10.94 -13.92 -15.19
N SER A 99 -11.17 -13.08 -16.19
CA SER A 99 -11.85 -13.48 -17.41
C SER A 99 -10.95 -14.37 -18.28
N SER A 100 -11.55 -15.22 -19.10
CA SER A 100 -10.83 -16.19 -19.95
C SER A 100 -9.95 -15.58 -21.03
N ASP A 101 -10.15 -14.30 -21.34
CA ASP A 101 -9.33 -13.48 -22.23
C ASP A 101 -8.13 -12.82 -21.52
N THR A 102 -7.95 -13.04 -20.21
CA THR A 102 -6.84 -12.50 -19.43
C THR A 102 -5.68 -13.50 -19.34
N ASP A 103 -4.51 -13.10 -19.83
CA ASP A 103 -3.28 -13.86 -19.62
C ASP A 103 -2.65 -13.51 -18.27
N VAL A 104 -2.37 -14.53 -17.46
CA VAL A 104 -1.76 -14.37 -16.14
C VAL A 104 -0.33 -14.86 -16.17
N PHE A 105 0.59 -13.97 -15.81
CA PHE A 105 2.01 -14.24 -15.67
C PHE A 105 2.39 -14.23 -14.19
N TYR A 106 3.28 -15.13 -13.79
CA TYR A 106 3.75 -15.24 -12.41
C TYR A 106 5.23 -14.90 -12.34
N VAL A 107 5.62 -14.02 -11.42
CA VAL A 107 7.01 -13.67 -11.14
C VAL A 107 7.34 -14.08 -9.70
N GLY A 108 8.37 -14.91 -9.54
CA GLY A 108 8.70 -15.53 -8.25
C GLY A 108 10.00 -16.31 -8.25
N SER A 109 10.55 -16.63 -7.08
CA SER A 109 11.65 -17.60 -6.98
C SER A 109 11.12 -19.03 -6.99
N LEU A 110 11.97 -19.99 -7.36
CA LEU A 110 11.69 -21.41 -7.16
C LEU A 110 12.01 -21.81 -5.71
N LYS A 111 11.36 -22.88 -5.22
CA LYS A 111 11.64 -23.46 -3.89
C LYS A 111 12.88 -24.37 -3.87
N VAL A 112 13.67 -24.35 -4.95
CA VAL A 112 14.85 -25.18 -5.19
C VAL A 112 15.95 -24.30 -5.80
N ASP A 113 17.20 -24.64 -5.51
CA ASP A 113 18.36 -23.97 -6.10
C ASP A 113 18.59 -24.48 -7.53
N VAL A 114 18.87 -23.56 -8.45
CA VAL A 114 19.16 -23.84 -9.87
C VAL A 114 20.56 -23.31 -10.19
N ASP A 115 21.41 -24.18 -10.70
CA ASP A 115 22.78 -23.83 -11.07
C ASP A 115 22.80 -22.76 -12.16
N THR A 116 23.73 -21.81 -12.07
CA THR A 116 23.81 -20.65 -12.97
C THR A 116 23.88 -21.03 -14.45
N SER A 117 24.49 -22.17 -14.79
CA SER A 117 24.56 -22.69 -16.16
C SER A 117 23.22 -23.17 -16.73
N GLU A 118 22.25 -23.50 -15.88
CA GLU A 118 20.93 -24.03 -16.27
C GLU A 118 19.82 -22.99 -16.18
N GLN A 119 20.09 -21.82 -15.59
CA GLN A 119 19.06 -20.81 -15.31
C GLN A 119 18.35 -20.29 -16.56
N GLU A 120 19.06 -20.15 -17.68
CA GLU A 120 18.47 -19.66 -18.94
C GLU A 120 17.50 -20.67 -19.54
N GLU A 121 17.90 -21.94 -19.61
CA GLU A 121 17.05 -23.04 -20.10
C GLU A 121 15.80 -23.19 -19.23
N VAL A 122 15.98 -23.17 -17.90
CA VAL A 122 14.87 -23.24 -16.94
C VAL A 122 13.94 -22.03 -17.09
N ALA A 123 14.48 -20.81 -17.24
CA ALA A 123 13.66 -19.62 -17.41
C ALA A 123 12.82 -19.66 -18.69
N GLN A 124 13.42 -20.08 -19.81
CA GLN A 124 12.70 -20.19 -21.08
C GLN A 124 11.58 -21.24 -21.00
N LYS A 125 11.88 -22.42 -20.44
CA LYS A 125 10.89 -23.48 -20.26
C LYS A 125 9.71 -23.04 -19.37
N LEU A 126 10.01 -22.36 -18.26
CA LEU A 126 8.97 -21.86 -17.34
C LEU A 126 8.11 -20.76 -17.97
N LEU A 127 8.68 -19.92 -18.83
CA LEU A 127 7.94 -18.90 -19.55
C LEU A 127 7.00 -19.53 -20.58
N ASP A 128 7.52 -20.44 -21.41
CA ASP A 128 6.78 -21.03 -22.53
C ASP A 128 5.66 -22.00 -22.09
N GLU A 129 5.93 -22.82 -21.06
CA GLU A 129 4.99 -23.86 -20.62
C GLU A 129 4.06 -23.38 -19.49
N PHE A 130 4.48 -22.40 -18.67
CA PHE A 130 3.77 -22.04 -17.42
C PHE A 130 3.48 -20.54 -17.27
N ASN A 131 3.86 -19.67 -18.21
CA ASN A 131 3.83 -18.20 -18.06
C ASN A 131 4.51 -17.72 -16.76
N CYS A 132 5.56 -18.43 -16.33
CA CYS A 132 6.28 -18.16 -15.10
C CYS A 132 7.67 -17.57 -15.40
N VAL A 133 7.99 -16.45 -14.75
CA VAL A 133 9.27 -15.76 -14.84
C VAL A 133 10.04 -16.01 -13.54
N PRO A 134 11.03 -16.92 -13.53
CA PRO A 134 11.78 -17.21 -12.33
C PRO A 134 12.72 -16.07 -11.94
N THR A 135 12.75 -15.78 -10.64
CA THR A 135 13.70 -14.85 -10.02
C THR A 135 14.76 -15.65 -9.29
N PHE A 136 15.93 -15.80 -9.92
CA PHE A 136 17.07 -16.48 -9.32
C PHE A 136 17.82 -15.52 -8.39
N LEU A 137 17.90 -15.88 -7.12
CA LEU A 137 18.69 -15.17 -6.10
C LEU A 137 19.88 -16.04 -5.73
N SER A 138 21.04 -15.43 -5.50
CA SER A 138 22.19 -16.18 -4.98
C SER A 138 21.85 -16.75 -3.60
N SER A 139 22.44 -17.90 -3.26
CA SER A 139 22.16 -18.58 -1.98
C SER A 139 22.38 -17.66 -0.76
N ASP A 140 23.44 -16.84 -0.78
CA ASP A 140 23.71 -15.86 0.29
C ASP A 140 22.64 -14.75 0.35
N LEU A 141 22.24 -14.20 -0.81
CA LEU A 141 21.21 -13.17 -0.89
C LEU A 141 19.87 -13.72 -0.41
N GLN A 142 19.47 -14.92 -0.88
CA GLN A 142 18.25 -15.60 -0.47
C GLN A 142 18.21 -15.85 1.04
N LYS A 143 19.32 -16.33 1.61
CA LYS A 143 19.42 -16.55 3.06
C LYS A 143 19.25 -15.27 3.86
N LYS A 144 19.94 -14.19 3.49
CA LYS A 144 19.86 -12.90 4.19
C LYS A 144 18.50 -12.22 4.00
N PHE A 145 17.94 -12.25 2.80
CA PHE A 145 16.64 -11.69 2.47
C PHE A 145 15.48 -12.45 3.13
N TYR A 146 15.36 -13.75 2.83
CA TYR A 146 14.19 -14.53 3.20
C TYR A 146 14.29 -15.04 4.64
N HIS A 147 15.35 -15.77 4.98
CA HIS A 147 15.49 -16.31 6.34
C HIS A 147 15.84 -15.20 7.35
N GLY A 148 16.76 -14.31 7.01
CA GLY A 148 17.18 -13.18 7.86
C GLY A 148 16.10 -12.10 7.97
N PHE A 149 15.97 -11.22 6.97
CA PHE A 149 15.11 -10.05 7.12
C PHE A 149 13.61 -10.40 7.18
N CYS A 150 13.13 -11.28 6.30
CA CYS A 150 11.70 -11.60 6.25
C CYS A 150 11.26 -12.45 7.46
N LYS A 151 11.88 -13.61 7.68
CA LYS A 151 11.40 -14.59 8.68
C LYS A 151 11.90 -14.34 10.10
N GLN A 152 13.13 -13.86 10.28
CA GLN A 152 13.69 -13.62 11.61
C GLN A 152 13.41 -12.20 12.14
N TYR A 153 13.06 -11.25 11.28
CA TYR A 153 12.86 -9.85 11.69
C TYR A 153 11.44 -9.33 11.41
N LEU A 154 10.99 -9.26 10.15
CA LEU A 154 9.66 -8.73 9.81
C LEU A 154 8.52 -9.60 10.35
N TRP A 155 8.60 -10.92 10.21
CA TRP A 155 7.55 -11.84 10.62
C TRP A 155 7.26 -11.75 12.13
N PRO A 156 8.25 -11.87 13.04
CA PRO A 156 8.08 -11.59 14.46
C PRO A 156 7.46 -10.22 14.76
N LEU A 157 7.98 -9.17 14.14
CA LEU A 157 7.53 -7.80 14.40
C LEU A 157 6.05 -7.61 14.01
N PHE A 158 5.65 -8.13 12.86
CA PHE A 158 4.25 -8.03 12.38
C PHE A 158 3.30 -8.88 13.22
N HIS A 159 3.82 -9.88 13.94
CA HIS A 159 3.09 -10.71 14.90
C HIS A 159 3.31 -10.27 16.35
N TYR A 160 3.70 -9.00 16.57
CA TYR A 160 3.79 -8.35 17.88
C TYR A 160 4.87 -8.94 18.82
N MET A 161 5.85 -9.66 18.27
CA MET A 161 7.03 -10.09 19.02
C MET A 161 8.18 -9.09 18.85
N LEU A 162 8.46 -8.32 19.89
CA LEU A 162 9.57 -7.38 19.94
C LEU A 162 10.87 -8.05 20.41
N PRO A 163 12.03 -7.65 19.86
CA PRO A 163 13.32 -8.18 20.29
C PRO A 163 13.80 -7.55 21.61
N ILE A 164 13.12 -7.83 22.71
CA ILE A 164 13.39 -7.23 24.03
C ILE A 164 14.67 -7.80 24.65
N CYS A 165 14.90 -9.10 24.49
CA CYS A 165 16.06 -9.82 25.03
C CYS A 165 16.80 -10.55 23.90
N PRO A 166 18.12 -10.81 24.04
CA PRO A 166 18.88 -11.57 23.03
C PRO A 166 18.30 -12.95 22.70
N ASP A 167 17.58 -13.54 23.67
CA ASP A 167 16.92 -14.84 23.53
C ASP A 167 15.59 -14.79 22.77
N TYR A 168 14.98 -13.62 22.60
CA TYR A 168 13.67 -13.44 21.99
C TYR A 168 13.76 -12.38 20.90
N GLY A 169 13.80 -12.81 19.64
CA GLY A 169 13.82 -11.94 18.46
C GLY A 169 15.21 -11.41 18.07
N PHE A 170 15.40 -11.19 16.76
CA PHE A 170 16.65 -10.71 16.21
C PHE A 170 16.71 -9.17 16.23
N ARG A 171 17.86 -8.62 16.63
CA ARG A 171 18.11 -7.17 16.52
C ARG A 171 18.19 -6.75 15.06
N PHE A 172 17.90 -5.49 14.79
CA PHE A 172 18.00 -4.94 13.44
C PHE A 172 19.43 -5.05 12.92
N ASP A 173 19.58 -5.63 11.73
CA ASP A 173 20.84 -5.68 10.98
C ASP A 173 20.67 -4.96 9.64
N ARG A 174 21.51 -3.95 9.43
CA ARG A 174 21.52 -3.14 8.22
C ARG A 174 21.94 -3.93 6.98
N LEU A 175 22.75 -4.99 7.13
CA LEU A 175 23.13 -5.88 6.03
C LEU A 175 21.93 -6.72 5.55
N LEU A 176 21.10 -7.21 6.48
CA LEU A 176 19.86 -7.91 6.14
C LEU A 176 18.87 -6.98 5.42
N TRP A 177 18.77 -5.72 5.87
CA TRP A 177 17.98 -4.71 5.16
C TRP A 177 18.48 -4.47 3.72
N ARG A 178 19.80 -4.32 3.53
CA ARG A 178 20.38 -4.17 2.18
C ARG A 178 20.06 -5.39 1.30
N ALA A 179 20.21 -6.60 1.83
CA ALA A 179 19.83 -7.83 1.13
C ALA A 179 18.35 -7.83 0.74
N TYR A 180 17.45 -7.35 1.62
CA TYR A 180 16.03 -7.23 1.33
C TYR A 180 15.74 -6.26 0.17
N VAL A 181 16.38 -5.10 0.18
CA VAL A 181 16.26 -4.10 -0.90
C VAL A 181 16.83 -4.65 -2.21
N SER A 182 18.01 -5.29 -2.17
CA SER A 182 18.64 -5.90 -3.34
C SER A 182 17.79 -7.01 -3.95
N ALA A 183 17.23 -7.91 -3.13
CA ALA A 183 16.31 -8.94 -3.62
C ALA A 183 15.10 -8.33 -4.32
N ASN A 184 14.43 -7.35 -3.69
CA ASN A 184 13.28 -6.65 -4.28
C ASN A 184 13.62 -5.95 -5.61
N LYS A 185 14.85 -5.44 -5.76
CA LYS A 185 15.35 -4.89 -7.02
C LYS A 185 15.44 -5.96 -8.11
N VAL A 186 16.00 -7.13 -7.81
CA VAL A 186 16.09 -8.25 -8.78
C VAL A 186 14.69 -8.71 -9.22
N PHE A 187 13.73 -8.77 -8.29
CA PHE A 187 12.33 -9.02 -8.64
C PHE A 187 11.75 -7.95 -9.57
N ALA A 188 12.03 -6.67 -9.31
CA ALA A 188 11.60 -5.58 -10.19
C ALA A 188 12.22 -5.70 -11.59
N ASP A 189 13.50 -6.05 -11.68
CA ASP A 189 14.21 -6.27 -12.95
C ASP A 189 13.53 -7.38 -13.77
N LYS A 190 13.11 -8.48 -13.13
CA LYS A 190 12.39 -9.57 -13.80
C LYS A 190 11.01 -9.17 -14.30
N ILE A 191 10.29 -8.31 -13.58
CA ILE A 191 9.01 -7.77 -14.06
C ILE A 191 9.23 -6.88 -15.29
N MET A 192 10.31 -6.08 -15.29
CA MET A 192 10.66 -5.19 -16.40
C MET A 192 10.97 -5.93 -17.70
N GLU A 193 11.32 -7.22 -17.65
CA GLU A 193 11.54 -8.05 -18.84
C GLU A 193 10.23 -8.39 -19.59
N VAL A 194 9.08 -8.38 -18.90
CA VAL A 194 7.82 -8.90 -19.47
C VAL A 194 6.66 -7.91 -19.47
N ILE A 195 6.77 -6.76 -18.78
CA ILE A 195 5.67 -5.81 -18.61
C ILE A 195 5.50 -4.86 -19.81
N ASN A 196 4.24 -4.68 -20.24
CA ASN A 196 3.80 -3.50 -20.98
C ASN A 196 3.24 -2.46 -19.99
N PRO A 197 3.98 -1.38 -19.65
CA PRO A 197 3.64 -0.48 -18.56
C PRO A 197 2.37 0.36 -18.78
N GLU A 198 1.89 0.46 -20.03
CA GLU A 198 0.67 1.22 -20.34
C GLU A 198 -0.61 0.38 -20.18
N GLU A 199 -0.52 -0.93 -20.43
CA GLU A 199 -1.68 -1.82 -20.46
C GLU A 199 -1.77 -2.69 -19.21
N ASP A 200 -0.64 -3.25 -18.77
CA ASP A 200 -0.59 -4.34 -17.81
C ASP A 200 -0.85 -3.88 -16.37
N TYR A 201 -1.38 -4.82 -15.58
CA TYR A 201 -1.54 -4.68 -14.14
C TYR A 201 -0.52 -5.57 -13.42
N VAL A 202 0.20 -4.99 -12.45
CA VAL A 202 1.09 -5.74 -11.57
C VAL A 202 0.46 -5.84 -10.19
N TRP A 203 0.28 -7.05 -9.69
CA TRP A 203 -0.23 -7.31 -8.35
C TRP A 203 0.84 -8.01 -7.50
N ILE A 204 1.35 -7.26 -6.52
CA ILE A 204 2.46 -7.66 -5.64
C ILE A 204 1.89 -8.21 -4.33
N HIS A 205 2.42 -9.35 -3.88
CA HIS A 205 1.94 -10.05 -2.70
C HIS A 205 2.96 -10.11 -1.57
N ASP A 206 2.46 -9.74 -0.40
CA ASP A 206 2.98 -10.00 0.94
C ASP A 206 4.25 -9.22 1.37
N TYR A 207 4.59 -9.37 2.64
CA TYR A 207 5.65 -8.60 3.32
C TYR A 207 7.07 -8.81 2.76
N HIS A 208 7.28 -9.83 1.93
CA HIS A 208 8.56 -10.10 1.27
C HIS A 208 8.91 -9.01 0.24
N LEU A 209 7.90 -8.39 -0.37
CA LEU A 209 8.08 -7.52 -1.55
C LEU A 209 7.55 -6.09 -1.33
N MET A 210 7.58 -5.58 -0.09
CA MET A 210 6.99 -4.28 0.26
C MET A 210 7.71 -3.09 -0.37
N VAL A 211 8.99 -3.24 -0.72
CA VAL A 211 9.76 -2.15 -1.35
C VAL A 211 9.77 -2.17 -2.86
N LEU A 212 9.31 -3.28 -3.46
CA LEU A 212 9.21 -3.48 -4.91
C LEU A 212 8.46 -2.37 -5.65
N PRO A 213 7.30 -1.85 -5.16
CA PRO A 213 6.55 -0.81 -5.89
C PRO A 213 7.39 0.43 -6.22
N THR A 214 8.37 0.77 -5.38
CA THR A 214 9.29 1.90 -5.59
C THR A 214 10.09 1.76 -6.88
N PHE A 215 10.62 0.57 -7.15
CA PHE A 215 11.46 0.32 -8.32
C PHE A 215 10.65 0.41 -9.61
N LEU A 216 9.45 -0.19 -9.62
CA LEU A 216 8.57 -0.16 -10.79
C LEU A 216 8.06 1.25 -11.08
N ARG A 217 7.55 1.96 -10.06
CA ARG A 217 7.05 3.32 -10.25
C ARG A 217 8.14 4.28 -10.70
N ARG A 218 9.38 4.09 -10.23
CA ARG A 218 10.54 4.88 -10.66
C ARG A 218 10.92 4.62 -12.11
N ARG A 219 10.68 3.43 -12.64
CA ARG A 219 10.92 3.15 -14.06
C ARG A 219 9.76 3.60 -14.94
N PHE A 220 8.55 3.36 -14.47
CA PHE A 220 7.30 3.53 -15.21
C PHE A 220 6.31 4.32 -14.35
N HIS A 221 6.16 5.60 -14.62
CA HIS A 221 5.36 6.46 -13.76
C HIS A 221 3.85 6.12 -13.76
N ARG A 222 3.32 5.60 -14.88
CA ARG A 222 1.89 5.18 -15.03
C ARG A 222 1.62 3.71 -14.76
N VAL A 223 2.61 2.93 -14.33
CA VAL A 223 2.44 1.49 -14.10
C VAL A 223 1.28 1.23 -13.13
N LYS A 224 0.44 0.25 -13.41
CA LYS A 224 -0.76 -0.03 -12.60
C LYS A 224 -0.40 -1.02 -11.51
N LEU A 225 -0.31 -0.57 -10.26
CA LEU A 225 0.25 -1.36 -9.15
C LEU A 225 -0.78 -1.64 -8.05
N GLY A 226 -1.07 -2.92 -7.84
CA GLY A 226 -1.72 -3.42 -6.64
C GLY A 226 -0.70 -4.02 -5.68
N PHE A 227 -0.91 -3.84 -4.37
CA PHE A 227 -0.20 -4.56 -3.33
C PHE A 227 -1.20 -5.20 -2.38
N PHE A 228 -0.99 -6.44 -1.94
CA PHE A 228 -1.82 -7.08 -0.93
C PHE A 228 -0.98 -7.72 0.18
N LEU A 229 -1.23 -7.34 1.44
CA LEU A 229 -0.55 -7.91 2.61
C LEU A 229 -1.35 -9.08 3.18
N HIS A 230 -0.77 -10.28 3.18
CA HIS A 230 -1.41 -11.48 3.73
C HIS A 230 -1.15 -11.67 5.24
N SER A 231 -0.08 -11.04 5.74
CA SER A 231 0.23 -10.98 7.18
C SER A 231 -0.56 -9.88 7.90
N PRO A 232 -0.62 -9.90 9.24
CA PRO A 232 -1.11 -8.75 10.01
C PRO A 232 -0.26 -7.50 9.74
N PHE A 233 -0.87 -6.32 9.87
CA PHE A 233 -0.12 -5.07 9.97
C PHE A 233 -0.13 -4.60 11.43
N PRO A 234 1.04 -4.41 12.07
CA PRO A 234 1.10 -4.13 13.50
C PRO A 234 0.69 -2.69 13.81
N SER A 235 0.25 -2.44 15.04
CA SER A 235 -0.08 -1.11 15.54
C SER A 235 1.11 -0.14 15.42
N SER A 236 0.84 1.17 15.39
CA SER A 236 1.89 2.18 15.22
C SER A 236 2.94 2.16 16.33
N GLU A 237 2.60 1.71 17.54
CA GLU A 237 3.54 1.53 18.65
C GLU A 237 4.54 0.39 18.42
N ILE A 238 4.11 -0.69 17.79
CA ILE A 238 4.99 -1.80 17.42
C ILE A 238 5.76 -1.45 16.14
N TYR A 239 5.05 -0.95 15.12
CA TYR A 239 5.65 -0.61 13.83
C TYR A 239 6.75 0.46 13.96
N ARG A 240 6.62 1.43 14.88
CA ARG A 240 7.64 2.49 15.06
C ARG A 240 8.99 1.98 15.57
N THR A 241 9.03 0.77 16.12
CA THR A 241 10.30 0.15 16.55
C THR A 241 11.17 -0.27 15.36
N LEU A 242 10.58 -0.42 14.17
CA LEU A 242 11.29 -0.71 12.92
C LEU A 242 12.18 0.49 12.53
N PRO A 243 13.51 0.31 12.39
CA PRO A 243 14.41 1.41 12.00
C PRO A 243 14.14 1.92 10.58
N VAL A 244 13.68 1.05 9.67
CA VAL A 244 13.41 1.36 8.25
C VAL A 244 11.90 1.58 7.96
N ARG A 245 11.15 1.99 8.98
CA ARG A 245 9.69 2.18 8.93
C ARG A 245 9.25 3.18 7.85
N ASN A 246 9.98 4.28 7.69
CA ASN A 246 9.61 5.32 6.74
C ASN A 246 9.83 4.84 5.31
N GLU A 247 10.91 4.12 5.06
CA GLU A 247 11.27 3.54 3.77
C GLU A 247 10.21 2.54 3.32
N ILE A 248 9.79 1.63 4.21
CA ILE A 248 8.76 0.63 3.88
C ILE A 248 7.40 1.29 3.62
N LEU A 249 6.95 2.21 4.49
CA LEU A 249 5.67 2.93 4.25
C LEU A 249 5.69 3.69 2.93
N LYS A 250 6.73 4.51 2.70
CA LYS A 250 6.87 5.27 1.45
C LYS A 250 6.91 4.36 0.23
N ALA A 251 7.49 3.17 0.35
CA ALA A 251 7.52 2.22 -0.74
C ALA A 251 6.14 1.63 -1.05
N LEU A 252 5.38 1.21 -0.04
CA LEU A 252 4.00 0.76 -0.22
C LEU A 252 3.13 1.84 -0.87
N LEU A 253 3.34 3.10 -0.49
CA LEU A 253 2.62 4.25 -1.04
C LEU A 253 2.90 4.48 -2.54
N ASN A 254 3.84 3.76 -3.17
CA ASN A 254 4.00 3.75 -4.63
C ASN A 254 2.99 2.85 -5.37
N ALA A 255 2.24 2.01 -4.65
CA ALA A 255 1.08 1.30 -5.19
C ALA A 255 -0.11 2.25 -5.43
N ASP A 256 -1.06 1.84 -6.27
CA ASP A 256 -2.33 2.54 -6.51
C ASP A 256 -3.45 1.98 -5.61
N LEU A 257 -3.39 0.68 -5.32
CA LEU A 257 -4.29 -0.01 -4.40
C LEU A 257 -3.50 -0.87 -3.41
N ILE A 258 -3.76 -0.70 -2.11
CA ILE A 258 -3.18 -1.50 -1.03
C ILE A 258 -4.29 -2.30 -0.34
N GLY A 259 -4.15 -3.62 -0.32
CA GLY A 259 -5.11 -4.55 0.26
C GLY A 259 -4.66 -5.12 1.60
N PHE A 260 -5.62 -5.24 2.53
CA PHE A 260 -5.47 -5.93 3.80
C PHE A 260 -6.64 -6.88 4.05
N HIS A 261 -6.43 -7.91 4.87
CA HIS A 261 -7.51 -8.83 5.23
C HIS A 261 -8.60 -8.18 6.08
N THR A 262 -8.23 -7.47 7.15
CA THR A 262 -9.19 -6.93 8.12
C THR A 262 -9.12 -5.41 8.20
N PHE A 263 -10.19 -4.80 8.71
CA PHE A 263 -10.22 -3.36 8.99
C PHE A 263 -9.14 -2.95 9.99
N ASP A 264 -8.83 -3.78 10.99
CA ASP A 264 -7.79 -3.46 11.97
C ASP A 264 -6.40 -3.34 11.33
N TYR A 265 -6.05 -4.23 10.40
CA TYR A 265 -4.76 -4.17 9.72
C TYR A 265 -4.67 -2.90 8.86
N ALA A 266 -5.73 -2.58 8.11
CA ALA A 266 -5.81 -1.34 7.34
C ALA A 266 -5.73 -0.09 8.25
N ARG A 267 -6.47 -0.08 9.35
CA ARG A 267 -6.48 1.02 10.34
C ARG A 267 -5.09 1.24 10.94
N HIS A 268 -4.36 0.18 11.24
CA HIS A 268 -2.99 0.28 11.74
C HIS A 268 -2.03 0.85 10.69
N PHE A 269 -2.15 0.44 9.43
CA PHE A 269 -1.40 1.03 8.33
C PHE A 269 -1.68 2.53 8.18
N LEU A 270 -2.95 2.92 8.14
CA LEU A 270 -3.37 4.32 8.06
C LEU A 270 -2.87 5.15 9.25
N SER A 271 -2.93 4.60 10.46
CA SER A 271 -2.37 5.23 11.67
C SER A 271 -0.85 5.43 11.55
N CYS A 272 -0.12 4.48 10.97
CA CYS A 272 1.31 4.62 10.72
C CYS A 272 1.60 5.71 9.68
N CYS A 273 0.85 5.75 8.57
CA CYS A 273 0.96 6.82 7.57
C CYS A 273 0.70 8.20 8.19
N SER A 274 -0.33 8.34 9.02
CA SER A 274 -0.66 9.60 9.68
C SER A 274 0.40 10.02 10.70
N ARG A 275 0.79 9.13 11.61
CA ARG A 275 1.75 9.45 12.69
C ARG A 275 3.18 9.63 12.20
N MET A 276 3.62 8.88 11.18
CA MET A 276 5.03 8.87 10.74
C MET A 276 5.28 9.79 9.54
N LEU A 277 4.29 9.94 8.67
CA LEU A 277 4.42 10.71 7.43
C LEU A 277 3.53 11.96 7.40
N GLY A 278 2.67 12.16 8.41
CA GLY A 278 1.76 13.31 8.46
C GLY A 278 0.63 13.22 7.43
N LEU A 279 0.37 12.04 6.87
CA LEU A 279 -0.62 11.86 5.81
C LEU A 279 -2.02 11.66 6.40
N ASP A 280 -2.96 12.47 5.94
CA ASP A 280 -4.37 12.26 6.25
C ASP A 280 -5.00 11.30 5.23
N TYR A 281 -6.01 10.58 5.69
CA TYR A 281 -6.81 9.69 4.86
C TYR A 281 -8.27 10.10 4.96
N GLU A 282 -8.98 9.97 3.85
CA GLU A 282 -10.38 10.32 3.76
C GLU A 282 -11.19 9.07 3.40
N SER A 283 -12.39 8.96 3.95
CA SER A 283 -13.38 8.01 3.48
C SER A 283 -14.36 8.72 2.55
N LYS A 284 -14.28 8.47 1.24
CA LYS A 284 -15.16 9.07 0.23
C LYS A 284 -15.93 7.98 -0.50
N ARG A 285 -17.27 8.07 -0.49
CA ARG A 285 -18.18 7.17 -1.23
C ARG A 285 -17.90 5.67 -1.00
N GLY A 286 -17.57 5.29 0.24
CA GLY A 286 -17.29 3.90 0.62
C GLY A 286 -15.86 3.42 0.38
N TYR A 287 -14.96 4.28 -0.10
CA TYR A 287 -13.54 3.97 -0.29
C TYR A 287 -12.70 4.72 0.73
N ILE A 288 -11.62 4.08 1.18
CA ILE A 288 -10.59 4.73 1.98
C ILE A 288 -9.46 5.11 1.03
N GLY A 289 -9.10 6.39 0.99
CA GLY A 289 -8.03 6.90 0.15
C GLY A 289 -7.12 7.81 0.95
N LEU A 290 -5.83 7.77 0.63
CA LEU A 290 -4.83 8.67 1.18
C LEU A 290 -4.17 9.43 0.04
N GLU A 291 -3.98 10.73 0.21
CA GLU A 291 -3.28 11.56 -0.75
C GLU A 291 -1.78 11.47 -0.46
N TYR A 292 -0.99 10.97 -1.41
CA TYR A 292 0.45 10.93 -1.28
C TYR A 292 1.10 11.42 -2.55
N PHE A 293 1.69 12.61 -2.45
CA PHE A 293 2.21 13.37 -3.58
C PHE A 293 1.15 13.40 -4.69
N GLY A 294 0.01 14.10 -4.52
CA GLY A 294 -1.07 14.28 -5.53
C GLY A 294 -1.69 13.02 -6.19
N ARG A 295 -1.28 11.81 -5.75
CA ARG A 295 -1.93 10.54 -6.07
C ARG A 295 -2.85 10.14 -4.95
N THR A 296 -3.96 9.54 -5.31
CA THR A 296 -4.86 8.91 -4.34
C THR A 296 -4.51 7.44 -4.30
N ILE A 297 -3.97 7.00 -3.17
CA ILE A 297 -3.67 5.60 -2.93
C ILE A 297 -4.89 5.04 -2.21
N TYR A 298 -5.52 4.06 -2.84
CA TYR A 298 -6.71 3.43 -2.29
C TYR A 298 -6.32 2.32 -1.32
N VAL A 299 -7.09 2.16 -0.26
CA VAL A 299 -6.96 1.07 0.70
C VAL A 299 -8.20 0.19 0.62
N LYS A 300 -7.99 -1.09 0.30
CA LYS A 300 -9.03 -2.11 0.24
C LYS A 300 -8.93 -3.05 1.42
N ILE A 301 -10.08 -3.38 1.99
CA ILE A 301 -10.20 -4.41 3.02
C ILE A 301 -10.99 -5.55 2.40
N LEU A 302 -10.38 -6.73 2.32
CA LEU A 302 -11.00 -7.90 1.74
C LEU A 302 -10.35 -9.19 2.26
N HIS A 303 -11.18 -10.11 2.74
CA HIS A 303 -10.73 -11.43 3.16
C HIS A 303 -10.44 -12.30 1.94
N VAL A 304 -9.33 -13.03 1.98
CA VAL A 304 -9.08 -14.07 0.97
C VAL A 304 -9.94 -15.29 1.29
N GLY A 305 -10.55 -15.87 0.26
CA GLY A 305 -11.37 -17.07 0.36
C GLY A 305 -10.59 -18.36 0.09
N ILE A 306 -11.34 -19.44 -0.11
CA ILE A 306 -10.82 -20.75 -0.51
C ILE A 306 -11.36 -21.14 -1.88
N HIS A 307 -10.68 -22.04 -2.58
CA HIS A 307 -11.18 -22.61 -3.82
C HIS A 307 -12.12 -23.79 -3.55
N MET A 308 -13.42 -23.61 -3.80
CA MET A 308 -14.46 -24.61 -3.51
C MET A 308 -14.27 -25.90 -4.32
N GLY A 309 -14.14 -25.79 -5.66
CA GLY A 309 -13.98 -26.95 -6.54
C GLY A 309 -12.76 -27.84 -6.23
N ARG A 310 -11.65 -27.26 -5.75
CA ARG A 310 -10.47 -28.02 -5.33
C ARG A 310 -10.73 -28.88 -4.11
N LEU A 311 -11.43 -28.36 -3.11
CA LEU A 311 -11.82 -29.12 -1.93
C LEU A 311 -12.86 -30.19 -2.26
N GLU A 312 -13.84 -29.88 -3.11
CA GLU A 312 -14.81 -30.87 -3.57
C GLU A 312 -14.14 -32.01 -4.36
N SER A 313 -13.18 -31.69 -5.22
CA SER A 313 -12.38 -32.68 -5.95
C SER A 313 -11.57 -33.56 -4.98
N ALA A 314 -10.95 -32.96 -3.97
CA ALA A 314 -10.24 -33.69 -2.93
C ALA A 314 -11.17 -34.60 -2.11
N LEU A 315 -12.37 -34.14 -1.73
CA LEU A 315 -13.37 -34.96 -1.01
C LEU A 315 -13.85 -36.15 -1.87
N ASN A 316 -14.00 -35.95 -3.18
CA ASN A 316 -14.45 -36.98 -4.11
C ASN A 316 -13.35 -37.94 -4.57
N HIS A 317 -12.10 -37.72 -4.14
CA HIS A 317 -10.96 -38.55 -4.49
C HIS A 317 -11.06 -39.93 -3.81
N PRO A 318 -10.79 -41.06 -4.51
CA PRO A 318 -10.91 -42.41 -3.94
C PRO A 318 -10.09 -42.61 -2.66
N SER A 319 -8.87 -42.06 -2.62
CA SER A 319 -8.01 -42.10 -1.42
C SER A 319 -8.63 -41.42 -0.20
N SER A 320 -9.45 -40.38 -0.39
CA SER A 320 -10.15 -39.71 0.72
C SER A 320 -11.19 -40.64 1.35
N SER A 321 -11.98 -41.34 0.52
CA SER A 321 -12.96 -42.32 1.00
C SER A 321 -12.31 -43.49 1.74
N ILE A 322 -11.19 -44.00 1.24
CA ILE A 322 -10.40 -45.04 1.94
C ILE A 322 -9.93 -44.50 3.28
N LYS A 323 -9.34 -43.31 3.28
CA LYS A 323 -8.75 -42.72 4.48
C LYS A 323 -9.77 -42.38 5.55
N VAL A 324 -10.95 -41.90 5.16
CA VAL A 324 -12.07 -41.67 6.08
C VAL A 324 -12.52 -42.96 6.76
N LYS A 325 -12.60 -44.08 6.03
CA LYS A 325 -12.95 -45.39 6.63
C LYS A 325 -11.91 -45.83 7.65
N GLU A 326 -10.62 -45.67 7.35
CA GLU A 326 -9.52 -45.96 8.28
C GLU A 326 -9.61 -45.12 9.57
N ILE A 327 -9.75 -43.79 9.42
CA ILE A 327 -9.82 -42.85 10.54
C ILE A 327 -11.07 -43.12 11.39
N ARG A 328 -12.20 -43.42 10.76
CA ARG A 328 -13.46 -43.74 11.46
C ARG A 328 -13.35 -45.00 12.31
N GLU A 329 -12.73 -46.06 11.79
CA GLU A 329 -12.52 -47.28 12.57
C GLU A 329 -11.48 -47.06 13.69
N GLN A 330 -10.41 -46.30 13.41
CA GLN A 330 -9.41 -45.92 14.41
C GLN A 330 -10.02 -45.16 15.60
N PHE A 331 -10.94 -44.23 15.34
CA PHE A 331 -11.59 -43.39 16.36
C PHE A 331 -13.00 -43.82 16.71
N LYS A 332 -13.36 -45.08 16.46
CA LYS A 332 -14.68 -45.60 16.76
C LYS A 332 -15.06 -45.38 18.22
N GLY A 333 -16.25 -44.80 18.42
CA GLY A 333 -16.79 -44.46 19.75
C GLY A 333 -16.11 -43.24 20.41
N LYS A 334 -15.25 -42.52 19.70
CA LYS A 334 -14.53 -41.34 20.21
C LYS A 334 -14.89 -40.09 19.40
N LYS A 335 -14.95 -38.96 20.09
CA LYS A 335 -15.07 -37.62 19.54
C LYS A 335 -13.71 -37.12 19.10
N VAL A 336 -13.64 -36.52 17.90
CA VAL A 336 -12.37 -36.04 17.32
C VAL A 336 -12.38 -34.52 17.21
N ILE A 337 -11.38 -33.88 17.82
CA ILE A 337 -11.02 -32.48 17.60
C ILE A 337 -9.82 -32.45 16.66
N VAL A 338 -9.84 -31.55 15.66
CA VAL A 338 -8.71 -31.37 14.74
C VAL A 338 -8.06 -30.00 14.89
N GLY A 339 -6.74 -29.98 14.93
CA GLY A 339 -5.91 -28.79 14.78
C GLY A 339 -4.91 -29.00 13.64
N VAL A 340 -4.76 -28.03 12.75
CA VAL A 340 -3.76 -28.08 11.67
C VAL A 340 -3.05 -26.75 11.59
N ASP A 341 -1.76 -26.76 11.88
CA ASP A 341 -0.97 -25.54 12.00
C ASP A 341 0.42 -25.76 11.43
N ASP A 342 1.04 -24.70 10.96
CA ASP A 342 2.45 -24.72 10.64
C ASP A 342 3.26 -24.72 11.95
N MET A 343 4.41 -25.39 11.96
CA MET A 343 5.32 -25.35 13.10
C MET A 343 5.93 -23.93 13.25
N ASP A 344 5.25 -23.10 14.05
CA ASP A 344 5.54 -21.69 14.29
C ASP A 344 4.96 -21.28 15.66
N ILE A 345 5.72 -20.47 16.41
CA ILE A 345 5.37 -19.99 17.75
C ILE A 345 4.02 -19.24 17.78
N PHE A 346 3.67 -18.54 16.69
CA PHE A 346 2.46 -17.73 16.64
C PHE A 346 1.19 -18.56 16.47
N LYS A 347 1.31 -19.85 16.15
CA LYS A 347 0.17 -20.76 15.98
C LYS A 347 -0.40 -21.29 17.30
N GLY A 348 0.26 -21.06 18.44
CA GLY A 348 -0.29 -21.39 19.75
C GLY A 348 -0.54 -22.89 19.97
N ILE A 349 0.25 -23.76 19.31
CA ILE A 349 0.09 -25.22 19.40
C ILE A 349 0.24 -25.68 20.87
N SER A 350 1.21 -25.16 21.61
CA SER A 350 1.39 -25.48 23.03
C SER A 350 0.19 -25.06 23.87
N LEU A 351 -0.33 -23.85 23.68
CA LEU A 351 -1.55 -23.37 24.36
C LEU A 351 -2.76 -24.27 24.09
N LYS A 352 -2.86 -24.81 22.86
CA LYS A 352 -3.92 -25.74 22.48
C LYS A 352 -3.83 -27.06 23.24
N LEU A 353 -2.62 -27.60 23.35
CA LEU A 353 -2.35 -28.83 24.08
C LEU A 353 -2.61 -28.64 25.58
N LEU A 354 -2.22 -27.51 26.16
CA LEU A 354 -2.52 -27.17 27.56
C LEU A 354 -4.03 -27.08 27.81
N ALA A 355 -4.80 -26.51 26.88
CA ALA A 355 -6.26 -26.47 27.00
C ALA A 355 -6.88 -27.87 26.91
N MET A 356 -6.35 -28.75 26.05
CA MET A 356 -6.76 -30.16 26.00
C MET A 356 -6.45 -30.89 27.32
N GLU A 357 -5.28 -30.65 27.91
CA GLU A 357 -4.90 -31.21 29.21
C GLU A 357 -5.85 -30.74 30.31
N GLN A 358 -6.16 -29.44 30.35
CA GLN A 358 -7.07 -28.85 31.32
C GLN A 358 -8.50 -29.38 31.14
N LEU A 359 -8.98 -29.51 29.91
CA LEU A 359 -10.28 -30.12 29.59
C LEU A 359 -10.39 -31.54 30.16
N LEU A 360 -9.39 -32.40 29.92
CA LEU A 360 -9.40 -33.78 30.43
C LEU A 360 -9.29 -33.87 31.96
N LYS A 361 -8.66 -32.87 32.59
CA LYS A 361 -8.55 -32.77 34.04
C LYS A 361 -9.87 -32.37 34.69
N VAL A 362 -10.56 -31.38 34.12
CA VAL A 362 -11.83 -30.85 34.65
C VAL A 362 -13.00 -31.78 34.33
N HIS A 363 -12.96 -32.47 33.19
CA HIS A 363 -14.00 -33.37 32.69
C HIS A 363 -13.50 -34.81 32.53
N PRO A 364 -13.32 -35.58 33.64
CA PRO A 364 -12.87 -36.97 33.58
C PRO A 364 -13.76 -37.88 32.73
N GLU A 365 -15.04 -37.54 32.54
CA GLU A 365 -15.99 -38.28 31.72
C GLU A 365 -15.64 -38.32 30.22
N LEU A 366 -14.76 -37.42 29.77
CA LEU A 366 -14.25 -37.35 28.39
C LEU A 366 -12.99 -38.20 28.17
N GLN A 367 -12.33 -38.64 29.25
CA GLN A 367 -11.17 -39.53 29.15
C GLN A 367 -11.58 -40.87 28.50
N GLY A 368 -10.80 -41.31 27.51
CA GLY A 368 -11.11 -42.48 26.68
C GLY A 368 -12.10 -42.21 25.54
N LYS A 369 -12.78 -41.05 25.54
CA LYS A 369 -13.82 -40.70 24.57
C LYS A 369 -13.46 -39.51 23.68
N LEU A 370 -12.49 -38.68 24.06
CA LEU A 370 -12.09 -37.50 23.28
C LEU A 370 -10.65 -37.65 22.79
N VAL A 371 -10.41 -37.30 21.52
CA VAL A 371 -9.07 -37.29 20.90
C VAL A 371 -8.83 -35.97 20.19
N LEU A 372 -7.68 -35.35 20.45
CA LEU A 372 -7.16 -34.23 19.68
C LEU A 372 -6.17 -34.75 18.63
N VAL A 373 -6.48 -34.59 17.36
CA VAL A 373 -5.54 -34.82 16.25
C VAL A 373 -4.90 -33.49 15.86
N GLN A 374 -3.63 -33.32 16.18
CA GLN A 374 -2.83 -32.16 15.79
C GLN A 374 -1.94 -32.53 14.61
N ILE A 375 -2.25 -31.99 13.43
CA ILE A 375 -1.40 -32.08 12.24
C ILE A 375 -0.47 -30.87 12.24
N VAL A 376 0.82 -31.13 12.11
CA VAL A 376 1.86 -30.11 12.06
C VAL A 376 2.42 -30.05 10.66
N ASN A 377 2.23 -28.93 9.96
CA ASN A 377 2.91 -28.69 8.70
C ASN A 377 4.38 -28.29 8.97
N PRO A 378 5.30 -28.57 8.03
CA PRO A 378 6.70 -28.20 8.16
C PRO A 378 6.89 -26.70 8.43
N ALA A 379 7.89 -26.38 9.25
CA ALA A 379 8.25 -24.99 9.54
C ALA A 379 8.67 -24.25 8.27
N ARG A 380 8.25 -22.99 8.14
CA ARG A 380 8.58 -22.12 6.98
C ARG A 380 9.99 -21.52 7.05
N SER A 381 10.65 -21.64 8.20
CA SER A 381 12.02 -21.19 8.46
C SER A 381 12.64 -22.04 9.57
N THR A 382 13.96 -21.96 9.68
CA THR A 382 14.72 -22.55 10.78
C THR A 382 15.08 -21.47 11.80
N GLY A 383 15.21 -21.84 13.07
CA GLY A 383 15.57 -20.92 14.15
C GLY A 383 15.33 -21.55 15.52
N LYS A 384 15.86 -20.88 16.56
CA LYS A 384 15.69 -21.29 17.96
C LYS A 384 14.21 -21.32 18.34
N ASP A 385 13.46 -20.27 18.01
CA ASP A 385 12.01 -20.16 18.28
C ASP A 385 11.21 -21.36 17.76
N VAL A 386 11.53 -21.85 16.55
CA VAL A 386 10.88 -23.02 15.94
C VAL A 386 11.28 -24.31 16.66
N GLN A 387 12.54 -24.45 17.04
CA GLN A 387 13.02 -25.62 17.80
C GLN A 387 12.40 -25.68 19.20
N ASP A 388 12.29 -24.53 19.87
CA ASP A 388 11.67 -24.39 21.18
C ASP A 388 10.18 -24.73 21.11
N ALA A 389 9.45 -24.19 20.12
CA ALA A 389 8.05 -24.53 19.87
C ALA A 389 7.85 -26.03 19.61
N LYS A 390 8.76 -26.64 18.83
CA LYS A 390 8.74 -28.07 18.54
C LYS A 390 8.94 -28.85 19.85
N LEU A 391 10.00 -28.57 20.59
CA LEU A 391 10.32 -29.24 21.86
C LEU A 391 9.17 -29.15 22.87
N GLU A 392 8.60 -27.96 23.04
CA GLU A 392 7.45 -27.73 23.92
C GLU A 392 6.25 -28.58 23.50
N THR A 393 5.91 -28.58 22.20
CA THR A 393 4.81 -29.38 21.63
C THR A 393 4.96 -30.87 21.93
N TYR A 394 6.14 -31.45 21.69
CA TYR A 394 6.40 -32.87 21.98
C TYR A 394 6.34 -33.18 23.47
N THR A 395 6.91 -32.30 24.30
CA THR A 395 6.97 -32.49 25.76
C THR A 395 5.58 -32.51 26.36
N ILE A 396 4.74 -31.55 25.99
CA ILE A 396 3.35 -31.48 26.48
C ILE A 396 2.54 -32.67 25.95
N THR A 397 2.66 -33.00 24.66
CA THR A 397 1.95 -34.16 24.07
C THR A 397 2.28 -35.45 24.79
N LYS A 398 3.58 -35.70 25.03
CA LYS A 398 4.05 -36.88 25.76
C LYS A 398 3.47 -36.91 27.18
N ARG A 399 3.52 -35.79 27.90
CA ARG A 399 2.96 -35.66 29.26
C ARG A 399 1.47 -36.00 29.30
N ILE A 400 0.67 -35.47 28.37
CA ILE A 400 -0.77 -35.71 28.32
C ILE A 400 -1.05 -37.20 28.03
N ASN A 401 -0.38 -37.77 27.05
CA ASN A 401 -0.57 -39.18 26.68
C ASN A 401 -0.11 -40.15 27.79
N GLU A 402 0.95 -39.84 28.53
CA GLU A 402 1.39 -40.65 29.68
C GLU A 402 0.43 -40.54 30.88
N THR A 403 -0.20 -39.37 31.06
CA THR A 403 -1.08 -39.12 32.22
C THR A 403 -2.51 -39.65 32.01
N TYR A 404 -3.07 -39.46 30.81
CA TYR A 404 -4.47 -39.77 30.51
C TYR A 404 -4.65 -40.87 29.46
N GLY A 405 -3.57 -41.34 28.84
CA GLY A 405 -3.61 -42.44 27.86
C GLY A 405 -3.73 -43.81 28.54
N VAL A 406 -4.31 -44.75 27.80
CA VAL A 406 -4.39 -46.17 28.17
C VAL A 406 -4.12 -47.03 26.92
N PRO A 407 -3.81 -48.33 27.03
CA PRO A 407 -3.56 -49.16 25.85
C PRO A 407 -4.70 -49.06 24.82
N GLY A 408 -4.38 -48.62 23.60
CA GLY A 408 -5.35 -48.39 22.51
C GLY A 408 -6.07 -47.03 22.52
N TYR A 409 -5.72 -46.13 23.44
CA TYR A 409 -6.23 -44.75 23.51
C TYR A 409 -5.12 -43.76 23.82
N GLU A 410 -4.87 -42.86 22.86
CA GLU A 410 -4.04 -41.68 23.05
C GLU A 410 -4.93 -40.44 22.96
N PRO A 411 -5.01 -39.61 24.02
CA PRO A 411 -5.80 -38.38 24.00
C PRO A 411 -5.30 -37.35 22.98
N VAL A 412 -4.01 -37.34 22.66
CA VAL A 412 -3.41 -36.44 21.67
C VAL A 412 -2.63 -37.25 20.64
N ILE A 413 -3.00 -37.10 19.36
CA ILE A 413 -2.28 -37.69 18.23
C ILE A 413 -1.59 -36.57 17.46
N LEU A 414 -0.26 -36.59 17.51
CA LEU A 414 0.58 -35.61 16.82
C LEU A 414 1.09 -36.19 15.50
N ILE A 415 0.68 -35.58 14.38
CA ILE A 415 1.13 -35.94 13.03
C ILE A 415 2.15 -34.90 12.55
N ASP A 416 3.43 -35.16 12.81
CA ASP A 416 4.56 -34.36 12.32
C ASP A 416 5.15 -34.97 11.04
N ARG A 417 4.37 -34.93 9.96
CA ARG A 417 4.82 -35.28 8.60
C ARG A 417 4.04 -34.48 7.58
N PRO A 418 4.54 -34.33 6.34
CA PRO A 418 3.71 -33.86 5.24
C PRO A 418 2.46 -34.72 5.09
N VAL A 419 1.29 -34.08 5.18
CA VAL A 419 -0.01 -34.72 5.00
C VAL A 419 -0.64 -34.20 3.70
N PRO A 420 -0.93 -35.08 2.72
CA PRO A 420 -1.53 -34.68 1.46
C PRO A 420 -2.96 -34.18 1.66
N LEU A 421 -3.46 -33.39 0.70
CA LEU A 421 -4.77 -32.74 0.82
C LEU A 421 -5.91 -33.74 1.06
N HIS A 422 -5.94 -34.86 0.34
CA HIS A 422 -6.98 -35.89 0.47
C HIS A 422 -7.05 -36.50 1.89
N GLU A 423 -5.90 -36.66 2.55
CA GLU A 423 -5.84 -37.12 3.94
C GLU A 423 -6.30 -36.02 4.91
N LYS A 424 -5.90 -34.76 4.69
CA LYS A 424 -6.38 -33.63 5.49
C LYS A 424 -7.90 -33.48 5.41
N THR A 425 -8.47 -33.56 4.21
CA THR A 425 -9.93 -33.48 4.01
C THR A 425 -10.67 -34.60 4.70
N ALA A 426 -10.08 -35.80 4.82
CA ALA A 426 -10.66 -36.91 5.57
C ALA A 426 -10.77 -36.60 7.07
N TYR A 427 -9.70 -36.05 7.68
CA TYR A 427 -9.76 -35.58 9.07
C TYR A 427 -10.79 -34.45 9.25
N TYR A 428 -10.87 -33.51 8.31
CA TYR A 428 -11.82 -32.39 8.40
C TYR A 428 -13.28 -32.84 8.31
N ALA A 429 -13.57 -33.80 7.43
CA ALA A 429 -14.93 -34.34 7.29
C ALA A 429 -15.39 -35.06 8.57
N LEU A 430 -14.47 -35.79 9.22
CA LEU A 430 -14.80 -36.58 10.42
C LEU A 430 -14.80 -35.78 11.72
N ALA A 431 -13.91 -34.81 11.88
CA ALA A 431 -13.74 -34.10 13.14
C ALA A 431 -15.00 -33.32 13.56
N GLU A 432 -15.40 -33.48 14.81
CA GLU A 432 -16.58 -32.83 15.38
C GLU A 432 -16.34 -31.34 15.65
N CYS A 433 -15.09 -30.98 15.95
CA CYS A 433 -14.67 -29.61 16.18
C CYS A 433 -13.30 -29.35 15.56
N CYS A 434 -13.13 -28.16 14.98
CA CYS A 434 -11.84 -27.64 14.54
C CYS A 434 -11.41 -26.49 15.46
N ILE A 435 -10.17 -26.57 15.97
CA ILE A 435 -9.59 -25.55 16.84
C ILE A 435 -8.42 -24.83 16.15
N VAL A 436 -8.54 -23.50 16.08
CA VAL A 436 -7.54 -22.58 15.55
C VAL A 436 -7.29 -21.48 16.56
N ASN A 437 -6.39 -21.73 17.51
CA ASN A 437 -6.13 -20.86 18.66
C ASN A 437 -4.81 -20.07 18.52
N ALA A 438 -4.42 -19.73 17.28
CA ALA A 438 -3.21 -18.95 17.03
C ALA A 438 -3.21 -17.62 17.80
N VAL A 439 -2.09 -17.28 18.44
CA VAL A 439 -1.95 -16.03 19.19
C VAL A 439 -1.99 -14.82 18.27
N ARG A 440 -1.40 -14.94 17.07
CA ARG A 440 -1.56 -13.97 15.98
C ARG A 440 -1.45 -14.69 14.66
N ASP A 441 -2.34 -14.36 13.74
CA ASP A 441 -2.29 -14.88 12.38
C ASP A 441 -2.91 -13.88 11.40
N GLY A 442 -2.41 -13.85 10.18
CA GLY A 442 -2.91 -12.98 9.11
C GLY A 442 -4.34 -13.37 8.73
N MET A 443 -4.50 -14.15 7.67
CA MET A 443 -5.73 -14.92 7.41
C MET A 443 -5.48 -16.40 7.65
N ASN A 444 -6.33 -17.04 8.44
CA ASN A 444 -6.29 -18.48 8.62
C ASN A 444 -7.44 -19.15 7.86
N LEU A 445 -7.11 -19.92 6.83
CA LEU A 445 -8.08 -20.59 5.95
C LEU A 445 -8.50 -21.98 6.45
N MET A 446 -7.95 -22.47 7.55
CA MET A 446 -8.30 -23.78 8.10
C MET A 446 -9.77 -23.92 8.48
N PRO A 447 -10.39 -22.95 9.18
CA PRO A 447 -11.81 -23.03 9.50
C PRO A 447 -12.69 -23.08 8.24
N TYR A 448 -12.24 -22.44 7.15
CA TYR A 448 -12.98 -22.40 5.89
C TYR A 448 -12.93 -23.79 5.24
N LYS A 449 -11.71 -24.35 5.09
CA LYS A 449 -11.51 -25.71 4.56
C LYS A 449 -12.28 -26.75 5.36
N TYR A 450 -12.25 -26.65 6.69
CA TYR A 450 -12.99 -27.54 7.60
C TYR A 450 -14.50 -27.47 7.36
N THR A 451 -15.06 -26.26 7.34
CA THR A 451 -16.51 -26.07 7.15
C THR A 451 -16.99 -26.69 5.83
N ILE A 452 -16.23 -26.51 4.75
CA ILE A 452 -16.57 -27.11 3.45
C ILE A 452 -16.45 -28.64 3.48
N CYS A 453 -15.43 -29.19 4.14
CA CYS A 453 -15.32 -30.64 4.28
C CYS A 453 -16.45 -31.25 5.12
N ARG A 454 -16.96 -30.51 6.11
CA ARG A 454 -18.13 -30.90 6.93
C ARG A 454 -19.46 -30.82 6.19
N GLN A 455 -19.57 -29.94 5.19
CA GLN A 455 -20.70 -29.97 4.26
C GLN A 455 -20.77 -31.32 3.51
N GLY A 456 -19.60 -31.88 3.19
CA GLY A 456 -19.47 -33.21 2.60
C GLY A 456 -19.87 -33.27 1.11
N THR A 457 -19.79 -34.48 0.56
CA THR A 457 -20.24 -34.82 -0.80
C THR A 457 -20.95 -36.17 -0.77
N PRO A 458 -21.78 -36.53 -1.77
CA PRO A 458 -22.47 -37.83 -1.78
C PRO A 458 -21.53 -39.03 -1.63
N LYS A 459 -20.35 -38.99 -2.27
CA LYS A 459 -19.32 -40.02 -2.12
C LYS A 459 -18.75 -40.09 -0.70
N MET A 460 -18.59 -38.93 -0.06
CA MET A 460 -18.10 -38.87 1.31
C MET A 460 -19.16 -39.37 2.30
N ASP A 461 -20.44 -39.09 2.05
CA ASP A 461 -21.55 -39.59 2.86
C ASP A 461 -21.63 -41.11 2.81
N GLU A 462 -21.46 -41.70 1.62
CA GLU A 462 -21.38 -43.16 1.45
C GLU A 462 -20.19 -43.74 2.23
N ALA A 463 -19.02 -43.10 2.15
CA ALA A 463 -17.83 -43.56 2.87
C ALA A 463 -17.98 -43.44 4.40
N MET A 464 -18.72 -42.44 4.88
CA MET A 464 -19.01 -42.21 6.29
C MET A 464 -20.24 -42.97 6.80
N GLU A 465 -20.97 -43.68 5.92
CA GLU A 465 -22.24 -44.36 6.20
C GLU A 465 -23.29 -43.41 6.82
N LEU A 466 -23.34 -42.17 6.32
CA LEU A 466 -24.34 -41.18 6.74
C LEU A 466 -25.66 -41.41 5.99
N ALA A 467 -26.78 -41.19 6.67
CA ALA A 467 -28.09 -41.21 6.01
C ALA A 467 -28.21 -40.05 5.01
N SER A 468 -28.92 -40.25 3.90
CA SER A 468 -29.07 -39.24 2.83
C SER A 468 -29.70 -37.91 3.27
N VAL A 469 -30.28 -37.82 4.48
CA VAL A 469 -30.93 -36.62 5.03
C VAL A 469 -30.38 -36.25 6.41
N CYS A 470 -29.06 -36.38 6.62
CA CYS A 470 -28.43 -35.90 7.85
C CYS A 470 -28.19 -34.38 7.81
N PRO A 471 -28.56 -33.63 8.87
CA PRO A 471 -28.21 -32.22 8.98
C PRO A 471 -26.68 -32.06 9.07
N ARG A 472 -26.14 -31.06 8.38
CA ARG A 472 -24.70 -30.78 8.39
C ARG A 472 -24.34 -29.94 9.60
N THR A 473 -23.24 -30.30 10.24
CA THR A 473 -22.77 -29.66 11.46
C THR A 473 -21.27 -29.42 11.38
N SER A 474 -20.81 -28.28 11.89
CA SER A 474 -19.40 -27.95 12.04
C SER A 474 -19.21 -27.08 13.26
N MET A 475 -18.27 -27.44 14.13
CA MET A 475 -17.93 -26.62 15.29
C MET A 475 -16.54 -26.03 15.14
N LEU A 476 -16.45 -24.74 15.44
CA LEU A 476 -15.25 -23.94 15.29
C LEU A 476 -14.94 -23.26 16.63
N VAL A 477 -13.78 -23.56 17.19
CA VAL A 477 -13.17 -22.80 18.28
C VAL A 477 -12.01 -22.01 17.70
N ILE A 478 -12.13 -20.69 17.66
CA ILE A 478 -11.17 -19.82 16.98
C ILE A 478 -10.66 -18.71 17.88
N SER A 479 -9.39 -18.40 17.74
CA SER A 479 -8.78 -17.25 18.42
C SER A 479 -9.41 -15.95 17.92
N GLU A 480 -9.64 -14.99 18.82
CA GLU A 480 -10.08 -13.65 18.44
C GLU A 480 -9.01 -12.84 17.67
N PHE A 481 -7.77 -13.34 17.65
CA PHE A 481 -6.59 -12.65 17.10
C PHE A 481 -6.20 -13.06 15.68
N ILE A 482 -7.04 -13.86 15.00
CA ILE A 482 -6.84 -14.31 13.61
C ILE A 482 -7.80 -13.58 12.65
N GLY A 483 -7.36 -13.34 11.41
CA GLY A 483 -8.13 -12.52 10.46
C GLY A 483 -9.46 -13.10 9.98
N CYS A 484 -9.72 -14.41 10.15
CA CYS A 484 -11.02 -14.99 9.83
C CYS A 484 -12.05 -14.88 10.95
N SER A 485 -11.65 -14.48 12.16
CA SER A 485 -12.55 -14.40 13.33
C SER A 485 -13.73 -13.43 13.15
N PRO A 486 -13.53 -12.21 12.60
CA PRO A 486 -14.65 -11.30 12.32
C PRO A 486 -15.68 -11.89 11.33
N SER A 487 -15.21 -12.68 10.37
CA SER A 487 -16.02 -13.26 9.29
C SER A 487 -16.88 -14.45 9.74
N LEU A 488 -16.37 -15.28 10.65
CA LEU A 488 -17.02 -16.53 11.07
C LEU A 488 -17.87 -16.34 12.33
N SER A 489 -18.89 -15.48 12.24
CA SER A 489 -19.73 -15.05 13.37
C SER A 489 -20.46 -16.16 14.16
N GLY A 490 -20.54 -17.39 13.67
CA GLY A 490 -21.06 -18.55 14.42
C GLY A 490 -20.01 -19.34 15.20
N ALA A 491 -18.73 -18.95 15.17
CA ALA A 491 -17.65 -19.66 15.84
C ALA A 491 -17.58 -19.27 17.32
N ILE A 492 -17.08 -20.18 18.16
CA ILE A 492 -16.78 -19.89 19.57
C ILE A 492 -15.43 -19.17 19.59
N ARG A 493 -15.42 -17.90 19.99
CA ARG A 493 -14.21 -17.07 20.03
C ARG A 493 -13.54 -17.22 21.37
N VAL A 494 -12.23 -17.42 21.34
CA VAL A 494 -11.41 -17.59 22.54
C VAL A 494 -10.22 -16.63 22.52
N ASN A 495 -9.82 -16.21 23.71
CA ASN A 495 -8.50 -15.64 23.92
C ASN A 495 -7.54 -16.82 24.19
N PRO A 496 -6.60 -17.15 23.29
CA PRO A 496 -5.81 -18.37 23.43
C PRO A 496 -4.84 -18.37 24.62
N TRP A 497 -4.62 -17.22 25.29
CA TRP A 497 -3.81 -17.12 26.50
C TRP A 497 -4.58 -17.56 27.75
N ASP A 498 -5.92 -17.57 27.69
CA ASP A 498 -6.78 -18.07 28.75
C ASP A 498 -7.06 -19.56 28.51
N ILE A 499 -6.21 -20.40 29.10
CA ILE A 499 -6.24 -21.86 28.91
C ILE A 499 -7.57 -22.45 29.38
N ASP A 500 -8.13 -21.93 30.48
CA ASP A 500 -9.40 -22.39 31.04
C ASP A 500 -10.55 -22.05 30.09
N ALA A 501 -10.60 -20.81 29.59
CA ALA A 501 -11.63 -20.42 28.61
C ALA A 501 -11.54 -21.21 27.29
N VAL A 502 -10.33 -21.58 26.84
CA VAL A 502 -10.17 -22.45 25.66
C VAL A 502 -10.66 -23.87 25.95
N ALA A 503 -10.39 -24.41 27.14
CA ALA A 503 -10.87 -25.73 27.56
C ALA A 503 -12.41 -25.75 27.65
N ASP A 504 -13.03 -24.74 28.25
CA ASP A 504 -14.48 -24.56 28.33
C ASP A 504 -15.10 -24.46 26.93
N ALA A 505 -14.50 -23.66 26.04
CA ALA A 505 -14.97 -23.54 24.66
C ALA A 505 -14.89 -24.86 23.88
N LEU A 506 -13.86 -25.68 24.10
CA LEU A 506 -13.76 -27.01 23.52
C LEU A 506 -14.83 -27.94 24.09
N HIS A 507 -15.08 -27.90 25.39
CA HIS A 507 -16.15 -28.66 26.05
C HIS A 507 -17.53 -28.28 25.47
N ASP A 508 -17.81 -26.98 25.35
CA ASP A 508 -19.05 -26.47 24.77
C ASP A 508 -19.20 -26.93 23.32
N ALA A 509 -18.14 -26.83 22.51
CA ALA A 509 -18.18 -27.27 21.12
C ALA A 509 -18.59 -28.74 20.96
N ILE A 510 -18.10 -29.63 21.83
CA ILE A 510 -18.40 -31.07 21.74
C ILE A 510 -19.71 -31.47 22.41
N THR A 511 -20.20 -30.70 23.40
CA THR A 511 -21.44 -31.00 24.14
C THR A 511 -22.67 -30.25 23.61
N MET A 512 -22.48 -29.23 22.76
CA MET A 512 -23.56 -28.45 22.14
C MET A 512 -24.57 -29.30 21.39
N SER A 513 -25.84 -28.87 21.43
CA SER A 513 -26.96 -29.53 20.75
C SER A 513 -26.81 -29.51 19.23
N ASP A 514 -27.22 -30.57 18.54
CA ASP A 514 -27.07 -30.68 17.08
C ASP A 514 -27.83 -29.59 16.31
N VAL A 515 -28.96 -29.10 16.85
CA VAL A 515 -29.74 -28.00 16.28
C VAL A 515 -28.89 -26.72 16.22
N GLU A 516 -28.20 -26.39 17.31
CA GLU A 516 -27.34 -25.21 17.34
C GLU A 516 -26.11 -25.39 16.43
N LYS A 517 -25.50 -26.58 16.43
CA LYS A 517 -24.38 -26.90 15.53
C LYS A 517 -24.77 -26.74 14.06
N GLN A 518 -25.99 -27.13 13.68
CA GLN A 518 -26.51 -26.97 12.34
C GLN A 518 -26.68 -25.49 11.96
N LEU A 519 -27.28 -24.68 12.84
CA LEU A 519 -27.47 -23.25 12.60
C LEU A 519 -26.13 -22.51 12.43
N ARG A 520 -25.13 -22.85 13.26
CA ARG A 520 -23.77 -22.30 13.16
C ARG A 520 -23.11 -22.70 11.84
N HIS A 521 -23.19 -23.98 11.49
CA HIS A 521 -22.66 -24.52 10.23
C HIS A 521 -23.25 -23.80 9.00
N GLU A 522 -24.57 -23.68 8.92
CA GLU A 522 -25.24 -23.05 7.77
C GLU A 522 -24.81 -21.59 7.60
N LYS A 523 -24.64 -20.87 8.71
CA LYS A 523 -24.15 -19.48 8.71
C LYS A 523 -22.73 -19.38 8.16
N HIS A 524 -21.83 -20.27 8.60
CA HIS A 524 -20.44 -20.31 8.12
C HIS A 524 -20.37 -20.71 6.66
N TYR A 525 -21.06 -21.79 6.28
CA TYR A 525 -21.08 -22.31 4.93
C TYR A 525 -21.57 -21.26 3.93
N ARG A 526 -22.71 -20.60 4.22
CA ARG A 526 -23.25 -19.52 3.38
C ARG A 526 -22.24 -18.40 3.15
N TYR A 527 -21.55 -17.95 4.21
CA TYR A 527 -20.55 -16.89 4.09
C TYR A 527 -19.36 -17.31 3.23
N ILE A 528 -18.82 -18.52 3.47
CA ILE A 528 -17.64 -19.02 2.75
C ILE A 528 -17.96 -19.21 1.28
N CYS A 529 -19.13 -19.77 0.94
CA CYS A 529 -19.55 -19.98 -0.45
C CYS A 529 -19.67 -18.68 -1.26
N SER A 530 -20.03 -17.56 -0.62
CA SER A 530 -20.15 -16.28 -1.32
C SER A 530 -18.85 -15.48 -1.36
N HIS A 531 -17.81 -15.89 -0.64
CA HIS A 531 -16.53 -15.20 -0.52
C HIS A 531 -15.37 -16.16 -0.81
N ASP A 532 -15.40 -16.77 -1.98
CA ASP A 532 -14.33 -17.65 -2.45
C ASP A 532 -13.10 -16.87 -2.93
N VAL A 533 -12.06 -17.60 -3.34
CA VAL A 533 -10.82 -17.01 -3.85
C VAL A 533 -11.03 -16.22 -5.15
N ALA A 534 -11.96 -16.66 -6.01
CA ALA A 534 -12.24 -16.01 -7.28
C ALA A 534 -12.90 -14.65 -7.05
N TYR A 535 -13.86 -14.57 -6.13
CA TYR A 535 -14.47 -13.31 -5.69
C TYR A 535 -13.43 -12.33 -5.14
N TRP A 536 -12.50 -12.81 -4.30
CA TRP A 536 -11.42 -11.99 -3.75
C TRP A 536 -10.57 -11.36 -4.86
N ALA A 537 -10.15 -12.17 -5.83
CA ALA A 537 -9.32 -11.73 -6.94
C ALA A 537 -10.05 -10.76 -7.88
N HIS A 538 -11.29 -11.08 -8.22
CA HIS A 538 -12.14 -10.24 -9.06
C HIS A 538 -12.38 -8.86 -8.41
N SER A 539 -12.79 -8.85 -7.13
CA SER A 539 -13.10 -7.61 -6.42
C SER A 539 -11.87 -6.72 -6.23
N PHE A 540 -10.71 -7.30 -5.90
CA PHE A 540 -9.48 -6.52 -5.80
C PHE A 540 -9.10 -5.91 -7.15
N MET A 541 -9.18 -6.68 -8.23
CA MET A 541 -8.83 -6.19 -9.57
C MET A 541 -9.76 -5.10 -10.06
N GLN A 542 -11.07 -5.22 -9.82
CA GLN A 542 -12.04 -4.19 -10.19
C GLN A 542 -11.71 -2.84 -9.52
N ASP A 543 -11.32 -2.88 -8.24
CA ASP A 543 -10.92 -1.67 -7.52
C ASP A 543 -9.55 -1.15 -7.97
N LEU A 544 -8.63 -2.02 -8.39
CA LEU A 544 -7.34 -1.60 -8.95
C LEU A 544 -7.53 -0.91 -10.32
N GLU A 545 -8.38 -1.48 -11.18
CA GLU A 545 -8.77 -0.84 -12.45
C GLU A 545 -9.40 0.53 -12.22
N ARG A 546 -10.23 0.66 -11.17
CA ARG A 546 -10.81 1.94 -10.75
C ARG A 546 -9.74 2.92 -10.23
N ALA A 547 -8.83 2.47 -9.39
CA ALA A 547 -7.74 3.30 -8.84
C ALA A 547 -6.86 3.89 -9.95
N CYS A 548 -6.66 3.14 -11.04
CA CYS A 548 -5.78 3.52 -12.14
C CYS A 548 -6.44 4.39 -13.23
N ARG A 549 -7.75 4.67 -13.19
CA ARG A 549 -8.45 5.42 -14.27
C ARG A 549 -7.87 6.81 -14.51
N ASP A 550 -7.44 7.48 -13.44
CA ASP A 550 -6.95 8.85 -13.49
C ASP A 550 -5.45 8.94 -13.89
N HIS A 551 -4.81 7.82 -14.24
CA HIS A 551 -3.40 7.82 -14.65
C HIS A 551 -3.11 8.70 -15.87
N TYR A 552 -4.10 8.82 -16.77
CA TYR A 552 -3.97 9.59 -18.01
C TYR A 552 -4.43 11.04 -17.88
N SER A 553 -5.27 11.37 -16.88
CA SER A 553 -5.69 12.74 -16.60
C SER A 553 -4.63 13.53 -15.81
N LYS A 554 -3.82 12.85 -14.99
CA LYS A 554 -2.72 13.46 -14.24
C LYS A 554 -1.42 13.38 -15.05
N ARG A 555 -0.85 14.53 -15.44
CA ARG A 555 0.32 14.60 -16.35
C ARG A 555 1.67 14.55 -15.62
N CYS A 556 1.75 14.98 -14.37
CA CYS A 556 2.98 14.91 -13.57
C CYS A 556 2.88 13.87 -12.45
N TRP A 557 3.82 12.93 -12.43
CA TRP A 557 3.94 11.86 -11.42
C TRP A 557 5.30 12.02 -10.71
N GLY A 558 5.30 12.07 -9.38
CA GLY A 558 6.39 12.53 -8.51
C GLY A 558 7.55 11.56 -8.34
N ILE A 559 8.06 11.02 -9.44
CA ILE A 559 9.37 10.35 -9.49
C ILE A 559 10.24 10.96 -10.60
N GLY A 560 10.08 12.28 -10.85
CA GLY A 560 10.94 13.02 -11.77
C GLY A 560 10.58 12.91 -13.26
N PHE A 561 9.32 12.62 -13.61
CA PHE A 561 8.87 12.45 -15.01
C PHE A 561 7.90 13.51 -15.52
N GLY A 562 7.79 14.68 -14.88
CA GLY A 562 7.34 15.84 -15.65
C GLY A 562 8.39 16.17 -16.73
N LEU A 563 8.09 17.05 -17.67
CA LEU A 563 9.18 17.63 -18.45
C LEU A 563 9.97 18.51 -17.47
N SER A 564 11.21 18.12 -17.15
CA SER A 564 12.13 19.05 -16.50
C SER A 564 12.19 20.29 -17.38
N LEU A 565 11.90 21.45 -16.79
CA LEU A 565 11.82 22.68 -17.54
C LEU A 565 13.22 23.10 -17.97
N SER A 566 13.60 22.76 -19.21
CA SER A 566 14.85 23.24 -19.80
C SER A 566 14.81 24.76 -19.90
N VAL A 567 15.79 25.41 -19.24
CA VAL A 567 15.96 26.87 -19.25
C VAL A 567 16.06 27.40 -20.68
N ASP A 568 16.74 26.69 -21.58
CA ASP A 568 16.90 27.13 -22.98
C ASP A 568 15.56 27.20 -23.71
N ARG A 569 14.69 26.19 -23.54
CA ARG A 569 13.39 26.13 -24.25
C ARG A 569 12.47 27.29 -23.83
N ILE A 570 12.42 27.59 -22.54
CA ILE A 570 11.59 28.67 -22.02
C ILE A 570 12.20 30.04 -22.32
N VAL A 571 13.53 30.19 -22.30
CA VAL A 571 14.21 31.42 -22.74
C VAL A 571 13.96 31.71 -24.22
N ASP A 572 13.94 30.68 -25.08
CA ASP A 572 13.62 30.85 -26.49
C ASP A 572 12.17 31.28 -26.72
N ALA A 573 11.22 30.67 -26.01
CA ALA A 573 9.82 31.09 -26.00
C ALA A 573 9.66 32.54 -25.50
N TYR A 574 10.37 32.86 -24.42
CA TYR A 574 10.39 34.17 -23.82
C TYR A 574 10.88 35.25 -24.79
N LYS A 575 11.97 35.00 -25.53
CA LYS A 575 12.51 35.96 -26.52
C LYS A 575 11.55 36.23 -27.70
N ARG A 576 10.73 35.25 -28.09
CA ARG A 576 9.77 35.39 -29.21
C ARG A 576 8.47 36.09 -28.82
N THR A 577 8.20 36.22 -27.53
CA THR A 577 6.94 36.75 -26.99
C THR A 577 7.10 38.18 -26.54
N SER A 578 5.99 38.93 -26.56
CA SER A 578 5.96 40.39 -26.44
C SER A 578 5.12 40.90 -25.27
N ARG A 579 4.26 40.06 -24.67
CA ARG A 579 3.47 40.40 -23.49
C ARG A 579 3.37 39.21 -22.55
N ARG A 580 4.13 39.26 -21.45
CA ARG A 580 4.45 38.10 -20.63
C ARG A 580 3.89 38.25 -19.22
N ALA A 581 3.14 37.25 -18.74
CA ALA A 581 2.68 37.16 -17.36
C ALA A 581 3.54 36.15 -16.59
N ILE A 582 4.06 36.54 -15.43
CA ILE A 582 4.93 35.69 -14.60
C ILE A 582 4.37 35.66 -13.17
N PHE A 583 3.97 34.49 -12.70
CA PHE A 583 3.46 34.25 -11.34
C PHE A 583 4.43 33.36 -10.58
N LEU A 584 4.87 33.80 -9.42
CA LEU A 584 5.81 33.08 -8.58
C LEU A 584 5.23 32.97 -7.17
N ASP A 585 5.18 31.76 -6.62
CA ASP A 585 5.02 31.60 -5.18
C ASP A 585 6.29 32.04 -4.44
N TYR A 586 6.15 32.39 -3.16
CA TYR A 586 7.24 32.86 -2.33
C TYR A 586 7.93 31.75 -1.52
N ASP A 587 7.18 31.03 -0.69
CA ASP A 587 7.75 30.08 0.28
C ASP A 587 7.97 28.72 -0.39
N GLY A 588 9.13 28.08 -0.22
CA GLY A 588 9.45 26.82 -0.91
C GLY A 588 9.65 26.93 -2.44
N THR A 589 9.35 28.09 -3.04
CA THR A 589 9.63 28.40 -4.45
C THR A 589 10.80 29.35 -4.61
N VAL A 590 10.69 30.58 -4.08
CA VAL A 590 11.73 31.62 -4.19
C VAL A 590 12.61 31.67 -2.93
N VAL A 591 12.04 31.32 -1.78
CA VAL A 591 12.74 31.25 -0.49
C VAL A 591 12.44 29.91 0.17
N PRO A 592 13.44 29.10 0.54
CA PRO A 592 13.20 27.77 1.11
C PRO A 592 12.35 27.81 2.39
N HIS A 593 11.39 26.89 2.52
CA HIS A 593 10.48 26.81 3.68
C HIS A 593 11.23 26.76 5.03
N HIS A 594 12.37 26.08 5.06
CA HIS A 594 13.17 25.83 6.25
C HIS A 594 14.22 26.91 6.52
N ALA A 595 14.27 27.99 5.72
CA ALA A 595 15.19 29.08 5.96
C ALA A 595 14.85 29.75 7.31
N LEU A 596 15.87 29.93 8.16
CA LEU A 596 15.76 30.72 9.40
C LEU A 596 15.52 32.19 9.08
N ILE A 597 16.15 32.67 8.00
CA ILE A 597 15.94 34.02 7.47
C ILE A 597 14.87 33.93 6.39
N LYS A 598 13.68 34.47 6.68
CA LYS A 598 12.55 34.48 5.73
C LYS A 598 12.64 35.54 4.64
N LYS A 599 13.66 36.41 4.68
CA LYS A 599 13.92 37.47 3.70
C LYS A 599 14.61 36.88 2.46
N PRO A 600 14.28 37.33 1.23
CA PRO A 600 14.90 36.79 0.02
C PRO A 600 16.38 37.20 -0.06
N SER A 601 17.17 36.38 -0.74
CA SER A 601 18.60 36.64 -0.95
C SER A 601 18.83 37.84 -1.88
N ARG A 602 20.05 38.39 -1.87
CA ARG A 602 20.41 39.49 -2.78
C ARG A 602 20.28 39.09 -4.25
N ASP A 603 20.60 37.84 -4.57
CA ASP A 603 20.48 37.28 -5.92
C ASP A 603 19.01 37.25 -6.38
N VAL A 604 18.10 36.78 -5.53
CA VAL A 604 16.66 36.76 -5.83
C VAL A 604 16.16 38.18 -6.10
N ILE A 605 16.50 39.14 -5.24
CA ILE A 605 16.10 40.54 -5.41
C ILE A 605 16.65 41.14 -6.70
N TYR A 606 17.91 40.85 -7.04
CA TYR A 606 18.51 41.30 -8.29
C TYR A 606 17.75 40.77 -9.50
N VAL A 607 17.47 39.46 -9.55
CA VAL A 607 16.78 38.81 -10.66
C VAL A 607 15.35 39.32 -10.82
N LEU A 608 14.60 39.44 -9.72
CA LEU A 608 13.25 40.00 -9.75
C LEU A 608 13.25 41.45 -10.25
N ARG A 609 14.23 42.25 -9.85
CA ARG A 609 14.36 43.63 -10.34
C ARG A 609 14.59 43.68 -11.84
N GLU A 610 15.50 42.87 -12.37
CA GLU A 610 15.78 42.82 -13.82
C GLU A 610 14.54 42.37 -14.60
N LEU A 611 13.85 41.32 -14.15
CA LEU A 611 12.59 40.86 -14.78
C LEU A 611 11.50 41.93 -14.75
N CYS A 612 11.35 42.65 -13.64
CA CYS A 612 10.38 43.74 -13.52
C CYS A 612 10.82 45.02 -14.24
N GLY A 613 12.07 45.09 -14.71
CA GLY A 613 12.61 46.20 -15.48
C GLY A 613 12.19 46.18 -16.96
N ASP A 614 11.89 44.99 -17.51
CA ASP A 614 11.37 44.84 -18.87
C ASP A 614 9.87 45.20 -18.90
N SER A 615 9.52 46.20 -19.72
CA SER A 615 8.15 46.70 -19.86
C SER A 615 7.17 45.68 -20.45
N ASN A 616 7.67 44.62 -21.08
CA ASN A 616 6.85 43.55 -21.62
C ASN A 616 6.40 42.54 -20.56
N ASN A 617 6.98 42.60 -19.35
CA ASN A 617 6.69 41.67 -18.27
C ASN A 617 5.70 42.24 -17.26
N THR A 618 4.74 41.42 -16.87
CA THR A 618 3.90 41.61 -15.69
C THR A 618 4.22 40.49 -14.71
N THR A 619 5.06 40.80 -13.71
CA THR A 619 5.55 39.83 -12.73
C THR A 619 4.85 40.00 -11.39
N PHE A 620 4.36 38.90 -10.82
CA PHE A 620 3.66 38.86 -9.54
C PHE A 620 4.25 37.80 -8.61
N ILE A 621 4.46 38.19 -7.35
CA ILE A 621 4.63 37.26 -6.23
C ILE A 621 3.25 36.99 -5.62
N VAL A 622 2.83 35.73 -5.59
CA VAL A 622 1.55 35.30 -5.02
C VAL A 622 1.82 34.45 -3.79
N SER A 623 1.55 34.97 -2.59
CA SER A 623 2.01 34.36 -1.34
C SER A 623 0.94 34.34 -0.25
N GLY A 624 1.01 33.34 0.62
CA GLY A 624 0.25 33.31 1.87
C GLY A 624 0.76 34.28 2.95
N ARG A 625 1.90 34.97 2.73
CA ARG A 625 2.48 35.90 3.71
C ARG A 625 1.75 37.23 3.79
N GLY A 626 1.90 37.91 4.92
CA GLY A 626 1.30 39.23 5.18
C GLY A 626 1.88 40.35 4.32
N LYS A 627 1.04 41.36 4.03
CA LYS A 627 1.38 42.46 3.10
C LYS A 627 2.53 43.36 3.57
N VAL A 628 2.69 43.56 4.88
CA VAL A 628 3.74 44.39 5.47
C VAL A 628 5.12 43.79 5.20
N SER A 629 5.31 42.53 5.61
CA SER A 629 6.59 41.82 5.44
C SER A 629 7.00 41.72 3.97
N LEU A 630 6.08 41.32 3.09
CA LEU A 630 6.35 41.25 1.65
C LEU A 630 6.66 42.63 1.06
N GLY A 631 5.91 43.65 1.46
CA GLY A 631 6.09 45.03 1.02
C GLY A 631 7.48 45.58 1.37
N GLU A 632 7.99 45.27 2.56
CA GLU A 632 9.33 45.67 3.01
C GLU A 632 10.44 44.86 2.34
N TRP A 633 10.29 43.53 2.27
CA TRP A 633 11.33 42.64 1.74
C TRP A 633 11.56 42.82 0.25
N LEU A 634 10.47 43.06 -0.50
CA LEU A 634 10.48 43.23 -1.96
C LEU A 634 10.49 44.71 -2.39
N ALA A 635 10.57 45.66 -1.45
CA ALA A 635 10.68 47.10 -1.71
C ALA A 635 11.75 47.52 -2.75
N PRO A 636 12.87 46.79 -2.95
CA PRO A 636 13.84 47.11 -3.99
C PRO A 636 13.42 46.77 -5.43
N CYS A 637 12.25 46.15 -5.64
CA CYS A 637 11.68 45.82 -6.96
C CYS A 637 10.43 46.68 -7.20
N GLU A 638 10.57 47.85 -7.85
CA GLU A 638 9.52 48.86 -7.85
C GLU A 638 8.28 48.49 -8.68
N ASN A 639 8.47 47.77 -9.79
CA ASN A 639 7.41 47.35 -10.71
C ASN A 639 6.88 45.94 -10.41
N LEU A 640 7.23 45.34 -9.26
CA LEU A 640 6.79 44.01 -8.89
C LEU A 640 5.37 44.05 -8.32
N GLY A 641 4.49 43.23 -8.89
CA GLY A 641 3.17 42.95 -8.35
C GLY A 641 3.24 42.03 -7.12
N ILE A 642 2.44 42.30 -6.09
CA ILE A 642 2.37 41.49 -4.89
C ILE A 642 0.93 41.14 -4.58
N ALA A 643 0.64 39.84 -4.49
CA ALA A 643 -0.57 39.31 -3.91
C ALA A 643 -0.24 38.69 -2.54
N ALA A 644 -0.69 39.34 -1.48
CA ALA A 644 -0.47 38.93 -0.10
C ALA A 644 -1.71 38.22 0.46
N GLU A 645 -1.49 37.38 1.48
CA GLU A 645 -2.54 36.60 2.16
C GLU A 645 -3.42 35.83 1.17
N HIS A 646 -2.77 35.07 0.28
CA HIS A 646 -3.39 34.26 -0.78
C HIS A 646 -4.21 35.05 -1.81
N GLY A 647 -4.00 36.36 -1.91
CA GLY A 647 -4.71 37.23 -2.86
C GLY A 647 -5.79 38.10 -2.26
N TYR A 648 -5.95 38.12 -0.92
CA TYR A 648 -6.86 39.07 -0.29
C TYR A 648 -6.43 40.52 -0.53
N TYR A 649 -5.11 40.75 -0.50
CA TYR A 649 -4.51 42.04 -0.84
C TYR A 649 -3.70 41.93 -2.11
N LEU A 650 -3.95 42.82 -3.07
CA LEU A 650 -3.25 42.87 -4.35
C LEU A 650 -2.65 44.27 -4.54
N ARG A 651 -1.41 44.35 -5.00
CA ARG A 651 -0.77 45.62 -5.35
C ARG A 651 0.04 45.44 -6.62
N TRP A 652 -0.22 46.28 -7.62
CA TRP A 652 0.40 46.17 -8.95
C TRP A 652 1.84 46.67 -9.02
N THR A 653 2.15 47.76 -8.33
CA THR A 653 3.52 48.32 -8.23
C THR A 653 3.74 48.90 -6.84
N LYS A 654 4.98 49.22 -6.48
CA LYS A 654 5.30 49.89 -5.20
C LYS A 654 4.56 51.21 -5.00
N LYS A 655 4.24 51.94 -6.08
CA LYS A 655 3.53 53.22 -6.04
C LYS A 655 2.00 53.06 -6.06
N SER A 656 1.50 51.90 -6.47
CA SER A 656 0.07 51.59 -6.48
C SER A 656 -0.45 51.40 -5.05
N GLU A 657 -1.70 51.78 -4.82
CA GLU A 657 -2.40 51.43 -3.58
C GLU A 657 -2.71 49.92 -3.54
N TRP A 658 -2.92 49.40 -2.33
CA TRP A 658 -3.35 48.02 -2.14
C TRP A 658 -4.84 47.90 -2.46
N GLU A 659 -5.17 47.09 -3.45
CA GLU A 659 -6.52 46.63 -3.70
C GLU A 659 -6.89 45.52 -2.70
N THR A 660 -8.12 45.58 -2.20
CA THR A 660 -8.68 44.56 -1.30
C THR A 660 -9.70 43.72 -2.06
N SER A 661 -9.73 42.42 -1.79
CA SER A 661 -10.73 41.51 -2.35
C SER A 661 -12.15 41.98 -2.00
N THR A 662 -13.10 41.74 -2.92
CA THR A 662 -14.52 42.07 -2.74
C THR A 662 -15.25 41.10 -1.80
N VAL A 663 -14.57 40.04 -1.33
CA VAL A 663 -15.08 39.13 -0.32
C VAL A 663 -15.21 39.89 1.00
N ALA A 664 -16.44 40.31 1.33
CA ALA A 664 -16.76 40.91 2.61
C ALA A 664 -16.59 39.87 3.72
N ALA A 665 -15.41 39.84 4.35
CA ALA A 665 -15.15 39.01 5.51
C ALA A 665 -15.27 39.87 6.77
N ASP A 666 -16.29 39.58 7.59
CA ASP A 666 -16.23 39.96 9.00
C ASP A 666 -15.11 39.15 9.66
N PHE A 667 -14.27 39.78 10.49
CA PHE A 667 -13.16 39.13 11.19
C PHE A 667 -13.53 38.73 12.63
N GLU A 668 -14.80 38.85 13.05
CA GLU A 668 -15.26 38.42 14.37
C GLU A 668 -14.96 36.93 14.66
N TRP A 669 -14.92 36.06 13.65
CA TRP A 669 -14.52 34.65 13.80
C TRP A 669 -13.14 34.47 14.46
N LYS A 670 -12.22 35.45 14.33
CA LYS A 670 -10.91 35.41 15.00
C LYS A 670 -11.03 35.39 16.52
N ARG A 671 -12.11 35.96 17.08
CA ARG A 671 -12.39 35.94 18.53
C ARG A 671 -12.76 34.55 19.02
N ILE A 672 -13.26 33.70 18.13
CA ILE A 672 -13.55 32.29 18.39
C ILE A 672 -12.28 31.44 18.18
N THR A 673 -11.56 31.67 17.08
CA THR A 673 -10.35 30.91 16.72
C THR A 673 -9.18 31.11 17.69
N GLU A 674 -8.90 32.34 18.11
CA GLU A 674 -7.70 32.66 18.91
C GLU A 674 -7.68 31.92 20.27
N PRO A 675 -8.77 31.89 21.06
CA PRO A 675 -8.80 31.09 22.30
C PRO A 675 -8.55 29.60 22.07
N VAL A 676 -9.10 29.03 20.99
CA VAL A 676 -8.87 27.62 20.64
C VAL A 676 -7.40 27.40 20.33
N MET A 677 -6.80 28.19 19.43
CA MET A 677 -5.37 28.07 19.11
C MET A 677 -4.47 28.26 20.34
N LYS A 678 -4.82 29.17 21.26
CA LYS A 678 -4.06 29.39 22.50
C LYS A 678 -3.98 28.13 23.36
N LEU A 679 -5.09 27.39 23.50
CA LEU A 679 -5.11 26.12 24.24
C LEU A 679 -4.06 25.15 23.68
N TYR A 680 -4.00 25.01 22.36
CA TYR A 680 -3.02 24.13 21.71
C TYR A 680 -1.61 24.70 21.78
N THR A 681 -1.43 26.01 21.74
CA THR A 681 -0.13 26.66 21.95
C THR A 681 0.42 26.40 23.35
N GLU A 682 -0.40 26.55 24.39
CA GLU A 682 -0.01 26.28 25.78
C GLU A 682 0.31 24.78 26.01
N ALA A 683 -0.41 23.89 25.32
CA ALA A 683 -0.19 22.45 25.42
C ALA A 683 1.00 21.95 24.56
N THR A 684 1.53 22.75 23.63
CA THR A 684 2.52 22.31 22.64
C THR A 684 3.75 23.21 22.66
N ASP A 685 4.77 22.78 23.40
CA ASP A 685 6.07 23.45 23.41
C ASP A 685 6.66 23.57 21.99
N GLY A 686 7.28 24.72 21.71
CA GLY A 686 7.79 25.06 20.36
C GLY A 686 6.72 25.49 19.35
N SER A 687 5.45 25.65 19.76
CA SER A 687 4.40 26.22 18.90
C SER A 687 4.10 27.68 19.21
N TYR A 688 3.57 28.42 18.23
CA TYR A 688 3.16 29.82 18.41
C TYR A 688 2.07 30.24 17.43
N ILE A 689 1.37 31.33 17.73
CA ILE A 689 0.33 31.90 16.87
C ILE A 689 0.87 33.13 16.15
N GLU A 690 0.81 33.12 14.83
CA GLU A 690 1.01 34.28 13.97
C GLU A 690 -0.36 34.91 13.65
N LYS A 691 -0.53 36.19 14.02
CA LYS A 691 -1.72 36.97 13.67
C LYS A 691 -1.48 37.76 12.40
N LYS A 692 -2.20 37.40 11.33
CA LYS A 692 -2.24 38.17 10.08
C LYS A 692 -3.48 39.07 10.06
N GLU A 693 -3.56 39.97 9.09
CA GLU A 693 -4.70 40.90 9.00
C GLU A 693 -5.99 40.16 8.67
N THR A 694 -5.95 39.14 7.81
CA THR A 694 -7.14 38.34 7.45
C THR A 694 -7.09 36.89 7.90
N ALA A 695 -5.95 36.40 8.40
CA ALA A 695 -5.79 35.01 8.81
C ALA A 695 -5.21 34.86 10.22
N LEU A 696 -5.38 33.68 10.81
CA LEU A 696 -4.68 33.23 12.01
C LEU A 696 -3.94 31.94 11.68
N VAL A 697 -2.66 31.88 12.03
CA VAL A 697 -1.82 30.71 11.74
C VAL A 697 -1.20 30.20 13.02
N TRP A 698 -1.40 28.92 13.30
CA TRP A 698 -0.72 28.21 14.36
C TRP A 698 0.47 27.46 13.78
N HIS A 699 1.67 27.81 14.23
CA HIS A 699 2.94 27.21 13.79
C HIS A 699 3.39 26.17 14.79
N TYR A 700 3.85 25.02 14.31
CA TYR A 700 4.38 23.93 15.14
C TYR A 700 5.71 23.37 14.64
N GLN A 701 6.43 24.14 13.81
CA GLN A 701 7.70 23.73 13.21
C GLN A 701 8.79 23.38 14.24
N ASP A 702 8.79 24.03 15.41
CA ASP A 702 9.79 23.85 16.45
C ASP A 702 9.30 22.87 17.55
N ALA A 703 8.07 22.36 17.42
CA ALA A 703 7.52 21.35 18.30
C ALA A 703 8.09 19.96 18.00
N ALA A 704 8.02 19.05 18.99
CA ALA A 704 8.41 17.66 18.78
C ALA A 704 7.61 17.06 17.60
N PRO A 705 8.25 16.56 16.52
CA PRO A 705 7.57 16.34 15.23
C PRO A 705 6.32 15.47 15.29
N GLY A 706 6.35 14.40 16.10
CA GLY A 706 5.20 13.51 16.27
C GLY A 706 4.07 14.14 17.09
N PHE A 707 4.42 14.88 18.15
CA PHE A 707 3.45 15.53 19.02
C PHE A 707 2.84 16.77 18.35
N GLY A 708 3.66 17.65 17.77
CA GLY A 708 3.20 18.82 17.02
C GLY A 708 2.28 18.45 15.85
N SER A 709 2.61 17.40 15.09
CA SER A 709 1.73 16.89 14.02
C SER A 709 0.39 16.35 14.54
N CYS A 710 0.38 15.71 15.72
CA CYS A 710 -0.84 15.22 16.37
C CYS A 710 -1.72 16.37 16.85
N GLN A 711 -1.10 17.33 17.56
CA GLN A 711 -1.76 18.55 18.03
C GLN A 711 -2.32 19.39 16.87
N ALA A 712 -1.60 19.46 15.74
CA ALA A 712 -2.08 20.13 14.53
C ALA A 712 -3.36 19.50 13.97
N LYS A 713 -3.43 18.16 14.00
CA LYS A 713 -4.61 17.44 13.52
C LYS A 713 -5.81 17.65 14.45
N GLU A 714 -5.60 17.52 15.76
CA GLU A 714 -6.66 17.79 16.74
C GLU A 714 -7.13 19.25 16.69
N LEU A 715 -6.21 20.19 16.51
CA LEU A 715 -6.53 21.60 16.32
C LEU A 715 -7.34 21.83 15.04
N LEU A 716 -6.97 21.17 13.93
CA LEU A 716 -7.73 21.23 12.68
C LEU A 716 -9.17 20.75 12.89
N ASP A 717 -9.35 19.55 13.43
CA ASP A 717 -10.68 18.96 13.66
C ASP A 717 -11.53 19.83 14.62
N HIS A 718 -10.91 20.38 15.67
CA HIS A 718 -11.58 21.27 16.62
C HIS A 718 -12.00 22.58 15.96
N LEU A 719 -11.12 23.23 15.19
CA LEU A 719 -11.43 24.47 14.49
C LEU A 719 -12.47 24.28 13.40
N GLU A 720 -12.40 23.19 12.62
CA GLU A 720 -13.42 22.85 11.61
C GLU A 720 -14.80 22.69 12.25
N SER A 721 -14.88 22.03 13.41
CA SER A 721 -16.14 21.86 14.13
C SER A 721 -16.69 23.18 14.68
N VAL A 722 -15.84 24.06 15.22
CA VAL A 722 -16.29 25.30 15.87
C VAL A 722 -16.62 26.39 14.84
N LEU A 723 -15.92 26.39 13.70
CA LEU A 723 -16.07 27.39 12.64
C LEU A 723 -16.98 26.91 11.49
N ALA A 724 -17.70 25.80 11.67
CA ALA A 724 -18.52 25.18 10.61
C ALA A 724 -19.56 26.12 9.96
N ASN A 725 -20.03 27.13 10.69
CA ASN A 725 -21.02 28.11 10.22
C ASN A 725 -20.41 29.49 9.88
N GLU A 726 -19.09 29.63 10.02
CA GLU A 726 -18.39 30.88 9.72
C GLU A 726 -17.88 30.87 8.27
N PRO A 727 -17.76 32.02 7.58
CA PRO A 727 -17.32 32.11 6.19
C PRO A 727 -15.79 31.95 6.05
N VAL A 728 -15.23 30.92 6.68
CA VAL A 728 -13.79 30.64 6.76
C VAL A 728 -13.49 29.19 6.41
N VAL A 729 -12.23 28.95 6.04
CA VAL A 729 -11.70 27.62 5.78
C VAL A 729 -10.51 27.41 6.69
N VAL A 730 -10.52 26.29 7.42
CA VAL A 730 -9.36 25.80 8.16
C VAL A 730 -8.55 24.92 7.22
N LYS A 731 -7.26 25.17 7.10
CA LYS A 731 -6.36 24.37 6.27
C LYS A 731 -5.10 24.03 7.05
N ARG A 732 -4.65 22.80 6.86
CA ARG A 732 -3.33 22.36 7.32
C ARG A 732 -2.31 22.57 6.21
N GLY A 733 -1.18 23.17 6.56
CA GLY A 733 -0.03 23.37 5.67
C GLY A 733 1.24 22.71 6.23
N TYR A 734 2.38 22.99 5.61
CA TYR A 734 3.67 22.48 6.09
C TYR A 734 4.00 23.10 7.46
N ASN A 735 3.90 22.28 8.52
CA ASN A 735 4.12 22.68 9.92
C ASN A 735 3.21 23.81 10.43
N ILE A 736 2.03 24.00 9.81
CA ILE A 736 1.06 25.02 10.20
C ILE A 736 -0.39 24.52 10.16
N VAL A 737 -1.25 25.18 10.94
CA VAL A 737 -2.71 25.17 10.77
C VAL A 737 -3.16 26.62 10.58
N GLU A 738 -3.78 26.93 9.44
CA GLU A 738 -4.20 28.28 9.06
C GLU A 738 -5.72 28.35 8.93
N VAL A 739 -6.31 29.38 9.54
CA VAL A 739 -7.72 29.77 9.32
C VAL A 739 -7.72 31.03 8.47
N LYS A 740 -8.42 30.99 7.34
CA LYS A 740 -8.52 32.12 6.39
C LYS A 740 -9.93 32.26 5.80
N PRO A 741 -10.31 33.43 5.27
CA PRO A 741 -11.62 33.62 4.65
C PRO A 741 -11.88 32.67 3.49
N GLN A 742 -13.13 32.22 3.35
CA GLN A 742 -13.57 31.43 2.21
C GLN A 742 -13.57 32.28 0.92
N GLY A 743 -13.26 31.66 -0.22
CA GLY A 743 -13.25 32.35 -1.52
C GLY A 743 -11.98 33.12 -1.84
N VAL A 744 -10.91 32.99 -1.04
CA VAL A 744 -9.59 33.59 -1.31
C VAL A 744 -8.60 32.49 -1.69
N THR A 745 -8.25 32.42 -2.97
CA THR A 745 -7.30 31.45 -3.51
C THR A 745 -6.28 32.13 -4.42
N LYS A 746 -5.07 31.53 -4.51
CA LYS A 746 -4.03 32.01 -5.41
C LYS A 746 -4.48 31.93 -6.88
N GLY A 747 -5.33 30.95 -7.23
CA GLY A 747 -5.90 30.82 -8.58
C GLY A 747 -6.72 32.04 -9.03
N LEU A 748 -7.53 32.61 -8.13
CA LEU A 748 -8.31 33.82 -8.42
C LEU A 748 -7.41 35.05 -8.66
N VAL A 749 -6.21 35.10 -8.07
CA VAL A 749 -5.23 36.15 -8.36
C VAL A 749 -4.75 36.04 -9.81
N ALA A 750 -4.35 34.83 -10.22
CA ALA A 750 -3.90 34.60 -11.58
C ALA A 750 -5.00 34.95 -12.60
N GLU A 751 -6.24 34.52 -12.35
CA GLU A 751 -7.40 34.87 -13.18
C GLU A 751 -7.63 36.39 -13.24
N LYS A 752 -7.68 37.08 -12.09
CA LYS A 752 -7.89 38.53 -12.02
C LYS A 752 -6.80 39.31 -12.77
N VAL A 753 -5.53 38.95 -12.57
CA VAL A 753 -4.41 39.62 -13.24
C VAL A 753 -4.47 39.39 -14.74
N LEU A 754 -4.71 38.16 -15.20
CA LEU A 754 -4.86 37.85 -16.62
C LEU A 754 -6.06 38.59 -17.24
N SER A 755 -7.22 38.59 -16.58
CA SER A 755 -8.41 39.32 -17.05
C SER A 755 -8.16 40.83 -17.17
N THR A 756 -7.42 41.42 -16.22
CA THR A 756 -7.05 42.85 -16.26
C THR A 756 -6.07 43.14 -17.38
N MET A 757 -5.08 42.27 -17.61
CA MET A 757 -4.19 42.39 -18.77
C MET A 757 -4.98 42.32 -20.08
N ILE A 758 -5.99 41.46 -20.15
CA ILE A 758 -6.87 41.33 -21.33
C ILE A 758 -7.73 42.58 -21.52
N SER A 759 -8.27 43.19 -20.45
CA SER A 759 -9.05 44.43 -20.58
C SER A 759 -8.20 45.62 -21.05
N ASP A 760 -6.92 45.64 -20.67
CA ASP A 760 -6.01 46.75 -20.97
C ASP A 760 -5.27 46.60 -22.32
N GLY A 761 -5.54 45.56 -23.13
CA GLY A 761 -4.89 45.35 -24.44
C GLY A 761 -5.05 43.94 -25.05
N LYS A 762 -4.03 43.44 -25.78
CA LYS A 762 -3.99 42.06 -26.36
C LYS A 762 -3.66 40.99 -25.32
N LEU A 763 -4.20 39.79 -25.41
CA LEU A 763 -3.90 38.67 -24.50
C LEU A 763 -2.37 38.48 -24.28
N PRO A 764 -1.89 38.14 -23.07
CA PRO A 764 -0.49 37.72 -22.91
C PRO A 764 -0.19 36.53 -23.82
N ASP A 765 0.93 36.59 -24.55
CA ASP A 765 1.40 35.54 -25.46
C ASP A 765 2.35 34.55 -24.76
N PHE A 766 2.70 34.83 -23.50
CA PHE A 766 3.50 33.97 -22.61
C PHE A 766 2.96 34.00 -21.17
N VAL A 767 2.83 32.83 -20.54
CA VAL A 767 2.48 32.73 -19.11
C VAL A 767 3.39 31.73 -18.40
N LEU A 768 4.13 32.20 -17.39
CA LEU A 768 4.92 31.36 -16.48
C LEU A 768 4.28 31.36 -15.10
N CYS A 769 4.06 30.19 -14.52
CA CYS A 769 3.62 30.03 -13.14
C CYS A 769 4.51 29.03 -12.41
N VAL A 770 5.10 29.40 -11.29
CA VAL A 770 5.97 28.53 -10.49
C VAL A 770 5.48 28.47 -9.04
N GLY A 771 5.29 27.27 -8.49
CA GLY A 771 4.82 27.07 -7.11
C GLY A 771 5.19 25.71 -6.52
N ASP A 772 5.14 25.54 -5.20
CA ASP A 772 5.65 24.38 -4.47
C ASP A 772 4.62 23.70 -3.54
N ASP A 773 3.41 24.21 -3.38
CA ASP A 773 2.47 23.64 -2.42
C ASP A 773 1.08 23.41 -3.02
N ARG A 774 0.19 22.84 -2.22
CA ARG A 774 -1.19 22.52 -2.63
C ARG A 774 -1.98 23.77 -3.01
N SER A 775 -1.67 24.94 -2.45
CA SER A 775 -2.37 26.18 -2.77
C SER A 775 -2.00 26.73 -4.15
N ASP A 776 -0.86 26.33 -4.70
CA ASP A 776 -0.43 26.72 -6.05
C ASP A 776 -1.12 25.91 -7.15
N GLU A 777 -1.66 24.74 -6.82
CA GLU A 777 -2.47 23.93 -7.75
C GLU A 777 -3.68 24.69 -8.29
N ASP A 778 -4.26 25.58 -7.49
CA ASP A 778 -5.34 26.47 -7.91
C ASP A 778 -4.84 27.45 -9.00
N MET A 779 -3.58 27.93 -8.91
CA MET A 779 -3.00 28.79 -9.96
C MET A 779 -2.78 28.02 -11.26
N PHE A 780 -2.24 26.81 -11.19
CA PHE A 780 -2.00 25.99 -12.37
C PHE A 780 -3.30 25.64 -13.10
N GLU A 781 -4.36 25.36 -12.35
CA GLU A 781 -5.70 25.11 -12.90
C GLU A 781 -6.30 26.36 -13.55
N SER A 782 -6.31 27.49 -12.84
CA SER A 782 -6.89 28.75 -13.35
C SER A 782 -6.22 29.19 -14.66
N ILE A 783 -4.89 29.12 -14.75
CA ILE A 783 -4.14 29.52 -15.97
C ILE A 783 -4.46 28.57 -17.13
N SER A 784 -4.64 27.28 -16.84
CA SER A 784 -5.03 26.31 -17.86
C SER A 784 -6.46 26.58 -18.36
N GLN A 785 -7.42 26.76 -17.46
CA GLN A 785 -8.84 26.95 -17.81
C GLN A 785 -9.14 28.28 -18.51
N ALA A 786 -8.53 29.38 -18.05
CA ALA A 786 -8.74 30.72 -18.61
C ALA A 786 -8.39 30.81 -20.11
N THR A 787 -7.56 29.90 -20.59
CA THR A 787 -7.09 29.87 -21.98
C THR A 787 -7.98 29.00 -22.89
N TYR A 788 -8.65 27.96 -22.36
CA TYR A 788 -9.55 27.10 -23.13
C TYR A 788 -10.96 27.68 -23.32
N GLY A 789 -11.35 28.69 -22.53
CA GLY A 789 -12.68 29.30 -22.58
C GLY A 789 -12.88 30.37 -23.68
N SER A 790 -11.83 30.75 -24.40
CA SER A 790 -11.86 31.87 -25.35
C SER A 790 -11.53 31.42 -26.78
N SER A 791 -12.45 31.66 -27.71
CA SER A 791 -12.31 31.50 -29.16
C SER A 791 -11.28 32.49 -29.73
N LEU A 792 -9.99 32.19 -29.56
CA LEU A 792 -8.86 33.06 -29.93
C LEU A 792 -8.07 32.56 -31.15
N PRO A 793 -7.37 33.46 -31.89
CA PRO A 793 -6.61 33.11 -33.09
C PRO A 793 -5.23 32.46 -32.86
N ILE A 794 -4.60 32.65 -31.69
CA ILE A 794 -3.26 32.11 -31.34
C ILE A 794 -3.26 31.77 -29.83
N ALA A 795 -2.89 30.54 -29.48
CA ALA A 795 -2.79 30.09 -28.08
C ALA A 795 -1.49 30.60 -27.42
N PRO A 796 -1.52 31.10 -26.17
CA PRO A 796 -0.33 31.55 -25.46
C PRO A 796 0.59 30.37 -25.10
N GLU A 797 1.91 30.62 -25.07
CA GLU A 797 2.88 29.64 -24.58
C GLU A 797 2.81 29.57 -23.03
N ILE A 798 2.25 28.49 -22.48
CA ILE A 798 2.04 28.31 -21.03
C ILE A 798 3.09 27.37 -20.42
N PHE A 799 3.77 27.88 -19.40
CA PHE A 799 4.73 27.18 -18.56
C PHE A 799 4.25 27.15 -17.11
N ALA A 800 3.38 26.21 -16.77
CA ALA A 800 3.04 25.91 -15.37
C ALA A 800 4.06 24.90 -14.81
N CYS A 801 4.75 25.26 -13.73
CA CYS A 801 5.87 24.53 -13.17
C CYS A 801 5.71 24.33 -11.66
N THR A 802 5.88 23.09 -11.19
CA THR A 802 5.93 22.81 -9.76
C THR A 802 7.37 22.65 -9.27
N VAL A 803 7.69 23.15 -8.08
CA VAL A 803 9.00 23.01 -7.44
C VAL A 803 9.03 21.72 -6.61
N GLY A 804 10.06 20.90 -6.82
CA GLY A 804 10.17 19.57 -6.26
C GLY A 804 9.36 18.53 -7.03
N GLN A 805 9.85 17.28 -7.00
CA GLN A 805 9.26 16.15 -7.74
C GLN A 805 7.98 15.64 -7.08
N LYS A 806 6.88 16.38 -7.21
CA LYS A 806 5.54 15.97 -6.76
C LYS A 806 4.52 16.05 -7.90
N PRO A 807 3.47 15.22 -7.88
CA PRO A 807 2.31 15.33 -8.76
C PRO A 807 1.60 16.64 -8.55
N SER A 808 1.30 17.24 -9.69
CA SER A 808 0.79 18.59 -9.82
C SER A 808 -0.03 18.66 -11.11
N LYS A 809 -0.95 19.62 -11.17
CA LYS A 809 -1.62 20.08 -12.39
C LYS A 809 -0.66 20.84 -13.31
N ALA A 810 0.49 21.30 -12.79
CA ALA A 810 1.57 21.86 -13.57
C ALA A 810 2.05 20.88 -14.66
N ARG A 811 2.53 21.41 -15.79
CA ARG A 811 3.05 20.60 -16.92
C ARG A 811 4.54 20.28 -16.76
N TYR A 812 5.27 21.13 -16.05
CA TYR A 812 6.71 21.06 -15.88
C TYR A 812 7.10 20.97 -14.41
N TYR A 813 8.34 20.61 -14.12
CA TYR A 813 8.91 20.69 -12.77
C TYR A 813 10.33 21.27 -12.76
N LEU A 814 10.73 21.77 -11.60
CA LEU A 814 12.11 22.14 -11.21
C LEU A 814 12.45 21.36 -9.93
N ASP A 815 13.71 20.93 -9.75
CA ASP A 815 14.03 20.02 -8.65
C ASP A 815 14.03 20.72 -7.29
N ASP A 816 14.51 21.96 -7.24
CA ASP A 816 14.64 22.75 -6.02
C ASP A 816 14.63 24.27 -6.29
N GLU A 817 14.81 25.05 -5.22
CA GLU A 817 14.83 26.51 -5.28
C GLU A 817 16.05 27.07 -6.05
N GLU A 818 17.15 26.30 -6.16
CA GLU A 818 18.32 26.71 -6.94
C GLU A 818 18.04 26.64 -8.44
N ASP A 819 17.33 25.60 -8.88
CA ASP A 819 16.84 25.45 -10.24
C ASP A 819 15.86 26.57 -10.62
N VAL A 820 14.96 26.95 -9.70
CA VAL A 820 14.07 28.12 -9.86
C VAL A 820 14.89 29.38 -10.06
N LEU A 821 15.91 29.60 -9.24
CA LEU A 821 16.78 30.77 -9.37
C LEU A 821 17.56 30.77 -10.69
N ALA A 822 18.06 29.60 -11.13
CA ALA A 822 18.77 29.46 -12.41
C ALA A 822 17.85 29.78 -13.60
N LEU A 823 16.61 29.28 -13.57
CA LEU A 823 15.58 29.60 -14.55
C LEU A 823 15.34 31.12 -14.63
N LEU A 824 15.08 31.75 -13.48
CA LEU A 824 14.79 33.18 -13.41
C LEU A 824 15.99 34.03 -13.86
N LYS A 825 17.22 33.61 -13.54
CA LYS A 825 18.46 34.25 -14.05
C LYS A 825 18.55 34.18 -15.58
N GLY A 826 18.17 33.04 -16.18
CA GLY A 826 18.12 32.88 -17.63
C GLY A 826 17.13 33.84 -18.30
N LEU A 827 15.94 33.98 -17.72
CA LEU A 827 14.91 34.93 -18.21
C LEU A 827 15.35 36.38 -18.03
N ALA A 828 15.93 36.74 -16.88
CA ALA A 828 16.43 38.07 -16.61
C ALA A 828 17.53 38.48 -17.62
N ALA A 829 18.45 37.56 -17.95
CA ALA A 829 19.48 37.82 -18.95
C ALA A 829 18.90 38.04 -20.36
N ALA A 830 17.76 37.43 -20.67
CA ALA A 830 17.04 37.59 -21.93
C ALA A 830 16.11 38.81 -21.98
N SER A 831 15.91 39.50 -20.85
CA SER A 831 14.99 40.66 -20.70
C SER A 831 15.62 42.01 -21.11
N LYS A 832 16.66 41.98 -21.94
CA LYS A 832 17.45 43.15 -22.33
C LYS A 832 17.09 43.69 -23.70
#